data_AF-A0A532TIZ9-F1
#
_entry.id   AF-A0A532TIZ9-F1
#
_cell.length_a   1.000
_cell.length_b   1.000
_cell.length_c   1.000
_cell.angle_alpha   90.00
_cell.angle_beta   90.00
_cell.angle_gamma   90.00
#
_symmetry.space_group_name_H-M   'P 1'
#
loop_
_entity.id
_entity.type
_entity.pdbx_description
1 polymer ?
#
loop_
_entity_poly.entity_id
_entity_poly.type
_entity_poly.pdbx_seq_one_letter_code
_entity_poly.pdbx_strand_id
1 'polypeptide(L)'
;MAFKELKYIVENLQDRANMLDFSIKKMNSVLFEVLKKNGIKFEEFKNNIQLKWEEFEKKNQNRVIKKTFTSFFYENFHDLFSYFLEEFFSFKKNSLNLFNKEKISEKITFFEYNYLLNPNEEEQFAKISDDFQVEILYGFSLITWYLYFLVRFLGIVIRKVIQKRIYILLDAVIVKNTDVNKNLNFMIIVKDSKDKTFNYYYNMVLYYFLRQIKGIPEDYFAKLLEGREKLYQIALKEYSSSKEKLVDLLYYFYKKCNLLQSFSPLLDFFNFVGARVEDSIFSKWDIIKKEFLINLDYSPEKKNSIIVFFDYLDKKSTLYSTFQANNLPSPKSQLNLFLLYMKYYFGSGLEALEVGDLLFLPKVFKDTLNQHNKDVEEVIGANSIKNVKEFLNFLSALSNIKNIDLFFQRIFNKNISQLNYGFFRTFLKSLGSNFSQIITQENKSLSEDPQNTPFTFNIVVDHICRILYVIIDKIFMRSSPDDASKNFIDPRSRYIGKNIALRVLELFVFQDINYSDDVWPDYIISLNREQLKGEMKKFNITIPEKKFYSVEELLQIMITYNIHSFSDQPFFEEWLIYEIIIPLNNLIQDVRNSVKDPENEIKVYEKLSEILLLDIEDEKIIKDFKFLCQNFAPFWKNLD
;
A
#
# COMPACT_ATOMS: atom_id res chain seq x y z
N MET A 1 -27.94 -6.05 -20.44
CA MET A 1 -27.48 -7.19 -19.59
C MET A 1 -26.41 -6.70 -18.62
N ALA A 2 -25.33 -6.07 -19.14
CA ALA A 2 -24.24 -5.41 -18.39
C ALA A 2 -24.62 -4.67 -17.10
N PHE A 3 -25.55 -3.73 -17.17
CA PHE A 3 -25.97 -2.94 -16.02
C PHE A 3 -26.56 -3.79 -14.89
N LYS A 4 -27.30 -4.85 -15.22
CA LYS A 4 -27.91 -5.71 -14.19
C LYS A 4 -26.86 -6.51 -13.42
N GLU A 5 -25.77 -6.92 -14.08
CA GLU A 5 -24.71 -7.71 -13.44
C GLU A 5 -23.80 -6.83 -12.60
N LEU A 6 -23.32 -5.69 -13.14
CA LEU A 6 -22.53 -4.73 -12.38
C LEU A 6 -23.32 -4.21 -11.17
N LYS A 7 -24.56 -3.78 -11.38
CA LYS A 7 -25.43 -3.31 -10.29
C LYS A 7 -25.70 -4.42 -9.27
N TYR A 8 -26.02 -5.65 -9.68
CA TYR A 8 -26.20 -6.78 -8.77
C TYR A 8 -24.94 -7.06 -7.93
N ILE A 9 -23.76 -7.09 -8.58
CA ILE A 9 -22.50 -7.33 -7.90
C ILE A 9 -22.26 -6.24 -6.87
N VAL A 10 -22.39 -4.97 -7.29
CA VAL A 10 -22.06 -3.85 -6.40
C VAL A 10 -23.10 -3.72 -5.28
N GLU A 11 -24.40 -3.79 -5.54
CA GLU A 11 -25.44 -3.78 -4.48
C GLU A 11 -25.23 -4.92 -3.46
N ASN A 12 -24.98 -6.16 -3.92
CA ASN A 12 -24.70 -7.26 -2.99
C ASN A 12 -23.40 -7.10 -2.22
N LEU A 13 -22.42 -6.40 -2.78
CA LEU A 13 -21.19 -6.08 -2.07
C LEU A 13 -21.39 -4.95 -1.08
N GLN A 14 -22.24 -3.97 -1.37
CA GLN A 14 -22.64 -2.87 -0.49
C GLN A 14 -23.39 -3.39 0.74
N ASP A 15 -24.45 -4.17 0.53
CA ASP A 15 -25.27 -4.74 1.60
C ASP A 15 -24.41 -5.59 2.55
N ARG A 16 -23.44 -6.33 1.99
CA ARG A 16 -22.53 -7.18 2.76
C ARG A 16 -21.38 -6.40 3.40
N ALA A 17 -21.00 -5.25 2.86
CA ALA A 17 -20.03 -4.33 3.45
C ALA A 17 -20.61 -3.61 4.67
N ASN A 18 -21.85 -3.14 4.58
CA ASN A 18 -22.54 -2.44 5.66
C ASN A 18 -22.87 -3.34 6.86
N MET A 19 -22.83 -4.67 6.71
CA MET A 19 -23.11 -5.64 7.79
C MET A 19 -21.89 -6.01 8.66
N LEU A 20 -20.76 -5.29 8.61
CA LEU A 20 -19.52 -5.58 9.36
C LEU A 20 -18.95 -7.00 9.12
N ASP A 21 -19.44 -7.71 8.11
CA ASP A 21 -19.14 -9.11 7.81
C ASP A 21 -18.67 -9.25 6.35
N PHE A 22 -17.96 -8.23 5.86
CA PHE A 22 -17.27 -8.28 4.58
C PHE A 22 -16.06 -9.21 4.70
N SER A 23 -15.95 -10.21 3.84
CA SER A 23 -14.73 -11.01 3.74
C SER A 23 -14.48 -11.37 2.30
N ILE A 24 -13.20 -11.56 1.95
CA ILE A 24 -12.76 -12.10 0.66
C ILE A 24 -13.58 -13.36 0.29
N LYS A 25 -13.89 -14.20 1.28
CA LYS A 25 -14.70 -15.42 1.10
C LYS A 25 -16.11 -15.11 0.62
N LYS A 26 -16.76 -14.08 1.18
CA LYS A 26 -18.10 -13.65 0.77
C LYS A 26 -18.08 -12.94 -0.57
N MET A 27 -17.05 -12.16 -0.89
CA MET A 27 -16.93 -11.56 -2.21
C MET A 27 -16.80 -12.62 -3.31
N ASN A 28 -15.97 -13.64 -3.08
CA ASN A 28 -15.89 -14.79 -3.97
C ASN A 28 -17.26 -15.48 -4.15
N SER A 29 -18.09 -15.54 -3.10
CA SER A 29 -19.43 -16.13 -3.20
C SER A 29 -20.35 -15.36 -4.16
N VAL A 30 -20.35 -14.02 -4.10
CA VAL A 30 -21.14 -13.17 -5.02
C VAL A 30 -20.69 -13.39 -6.46
N LEU A 31 -19.38 -13.41 -6.72
CA LEU A 31 -18.85 -13.66 -8.07
C LEU A 31 -19.17 -15.09 -8.56
N PHE A 32 -19.15 -16.10 -7.68
CA PHE A 32 -19.60 -17.44 -8.03
C PHE A 32 -21.09 -17.51 -8.37
N GLU A 33 -21.94 -16.75 -7.68
CA GLU A 33 -23.36 -16.65 -8.02
C GLU A 33 -23.55 -16.07 -9.43
N VAL A 34 -22.79 -15.04 -9.79
CA VAL A 34 -22.81 -14.45 -11.15
C VAL A 34 -22.43 -15.48 -12.20
N LEU A 35 -21.32 -16.22 -12.01
CA LEU A 35 -20.94 -17.27 -12.96
C LEU A 35 -21.99 -18.39 -13.07
N LYS A 36 -22.61 -18.78 -11.95
CA LYS A 36 -23.63 -19.82 -11.93
C LYS A 36 -24.93 -19.42 -12.63
N LYS A 37 -25.26 -18.12 -12.69
CA LYS A 37 -26.40 -17.64 -13.49
C LYS A 37 -26.25 -18.01 -14.97
N ASN A 38 -25.02 -18.06 -15.47
CA ASN A 38 -24.67 -18.52 -16.82
C ASN A 38 -23.99 -19.91 -16.79
N GLY A 39 -24.54 -20.85 -16.01
CA GLY A 39 -23.91 -22.14 -15.69
C GLY A 39 -23.38 -22.93 -16.88
N ILE A 40 -24.11 -22.97 -18.01
CA ILE A 40 -23.66 -23.68 -19.23
C ILE A 40 -22.37 -23.06 -19.77
N LYS A 41 -22.36 -21.74 -20.00
CA LYS A 41 -21.17 -21.02 -20.49
C LYS A 41 -20.00 -21.12 -19.51
N PHE A 42 -20.27 -21.17 -18.20
CA PHE A 42 -19.22 -21.34 -17.21
C PHE A 42 -18.59 -22.74 -17.25
N GLU A 43 -19.38 -23.79 -17.44
CA GLU A 43 -18.84 -25.14 -17.67
C GLU A 43 -18.04 -25.22 -18.99
N GLU A 44 -18.55 -24.62 -20.08
CA GLU A 44 -17.82 -24.51 -21.35
C GLU A 44 -16.47 -23.79 -21.18
N PHE A 45 -16.45 -22.69 -20.42
CA PHE A 45 -15.22 -21.95 -20.12
C PHE A 45 -14.19 -22.82 -19.38
N LYS A 46 -14.62 -23.54 -18.33
CA LYS A 46 -13.75 -24.46 -17.60
C LYS A 46 -13.22 -25.59 -18.49
N ASN A 47 -14.09 -26.17 -19.32
CA ASN A 47 -13.71 -27.22 -20.27
C ASN A 47 -12.70 -26.70 -21.30
N ASN A 48 -12.87 -25.49 -21.81
CA ASN A 48 -11.90 -24.86 -22.72
C ASN A 48 -10.53 -24.69 -22.06
N ILE A 49 -10.48 -24.20 -20.81
CA ILE A 49 -9.22 -24.09 -20.04
C ILE A 49 -8.57 -25.48 -19.89
N GLN A 50 -9.37 -26.48 -19.50
CA GLN A 50 -8.89 -27.85 -19.29
C GLN A 50 -8.31 -28.46 -20.56
N LEU A 51 -9.04 -28.37 -21.68
CA LEU A 51 -8.60 -28.92 -22.97
C LEU A 51 -7.30 -28.27 -23.44
N LYS A 52 -7.21 -26.93 -23.39
CA LYS A 52 -5.98 -26.19 -23.74
C LYS A 52 -4.81 -26.60 -22.85
N TRP A 53 -5.07 -26.82 -21.57
CA TRP A 53 -4.05 -27.23 -20.60
C TRP A 53 -3.55 -28.66 -20.84
N GLU A 54 -4.46 -29.60 -21.09
CA GLU A 54 -4.14 -30.99 -21.42
C GLU A 54 -3.36 -31.10 -22.73
N GLU A 55 -3.76 -30.33 -23.74
CA GLU A 55 -3.03 -30.25 -25.01
C GLU A 55 -1.61 -29.69 -24.81
N PHE A 56 -1.47 -28.65 -23.97
CA PHE A 56 -0.18 -28.09 -23.59
C PHE A 56 0.70 -29.14 -22.90
N GLU A 57 0.20 -29.85 -21.90
CA GLU A 57 0.94 -30.89 -21.17
C GLU A 57 1.33 -32.06 -22.10
N LYS A 58 0.42 -32.50 -22.98
CA LYS A 58 0.69 -33.56 -23.98
C LYS A 58 1.80 -33.13 -24.95
N LYS A 59 1.74 -31.90 -25.47
CA LYS A 59 2.83 -31.33 -26.30
C LYS A 59 4.13 -31.25 -25.50
N ASN A 60 4.06 -30.90 -24.23
CA ASN A 60 5.23 -30.72 -23.37
C ASN A 60 5.94 -32.05 -23.05
N GLN A 61 5.20 -33.16 -22.93
CA GLN A 61 5.77 -34.50 -22.77
C GLN A 61 6.69 -34.88 -23.93
N ASN A 62 6.36 -34.47 -25.16
CA ASN A 62 7.14 -34.78 -26.37
C ASN A 62 8.27 -33.77 -26.66
N ARG A 63 8.38 -32.67 -25.92
CA ARG A 63 9.44 -31.67 -26.12
C ARG A 63 10.76 -32.07 -25.46
N VAL A 64 11.86 -31.76 -26.15
CA VAL A 64 13.23 -31.85 -25.62
C VAL A 64 13.42 -30.88 -24.46
N ILE A 65 13.05 -29.60 -24.67
CA ILE A 65 13.06 -28.58 -23.63
C ILE A 65 11.66 -28.44 -23.07
N LYS A 66 11.49 -28.78 -21.78
CA LYS A 66 10.20 -28.64 -21.09
C LYS A 66 9.86 -27.17 -20.93
N LYS A 67 8.68 -26.78 -21.39
CA LYS A 67 8.07 -25.48 -21.09
C LYS A 67 7.34 -25.56 -19.75
N THR A 68 7.20 -24.42 -19.07
CA THR A 68 6.49 -24.29 -17.79
C THR A 68 5.14 -23.59 -17.97
N PHE A 69 4.37 -23.44 -16.88
CA PHE A 69 3.05 -22.80 -16.91
C PHE A 69 3.08 -21.39 -17.51
N THR A 70 4.17 -20.65 -17.33
CA THR A 70 4.36 -19.32 -17.92
C THR A 70 4.21 -19.34 -19.44
N SER A 71 4.67 -20.40 -20.11
CA SER A 71 4.52 -20.53 -21.56
C SER A 71 3.08 -20.82 -21.98
N PHE A 72 2.34 -21.61 -21.19
CA PHE A 72 0.90 -21.80 -21.42
C PHE A 72 0.15 -20.48 -21.34
N PHE A 73 0.39 -19.68 -20.29
CA PHE A 73 -0.27 -18.38 -20.12
C PHE A 73 0.17 -17.37 -21.17
N TYR A 74 1.45 -17.34 -21.53
CA TYR A 74 1.94 -16.47 -22.60
C TYR A 74 1.18 -16.71 -23.92
N GLU A 75 0.83 -17.96 -24.22
CA GLU A 75 0.09 -18.34 -25.42
C GLU A 75 -1.44 -18.12 -25.27
N ASN A 76 -2.03 -18.33 -24.09
CA ASN A 76 -3.49 -18.45 -23.95
C ASN A 76 -4.19 -17.42 -23.05
N PHE A 77 -3.47 -16.67 -22.21
CA PHE A 77 -4.08 -15.89 -21.14
C PHE A 77 -5.00 -14.78 -21.66
N HIS A 78 -4.60 -14.06 -22.71
CA HIS A 78 -5.41 -12.98 -23.26
C HIS A 78 -6.78 -13.46 -23.71
N ASP A 79 -6.84 -14.55 -24.48
CA ASP A 79 -8.12 -15.08 -24.97
C ASP A 79 -9.02 -15.51 -23.82
N LEU A 80 -8.44 -16.18 -22.81
CA LEU A 80 -9.17 -16.61 -21.62
C LEU A 80 -9.69 -15.42 -20.81
N PHE A 81 -8.87 -14.38 -20.63
CA PHE A 81 -9.24 -13.19 -19.88
C PHE A 81 -10.29 -12.36 -20.61
N SER A 82 -10.11 -12.13 -21.91
CA SER A 82 -11.07 -11.40 -22.75
C SER A 82 -12.43 -12.09 -22.77
N TYR A 83 -12.46 -13.41 -22.98
CA TYR A 83 -13.71 -14.19 -22.95
C TYR A 83 -14.37 -14.11 -21.56
N PHE A 84 -13.58 -14.25 -20.49
CA PHE A 84 -14.10 -14.17 -19.13
C PHE A 84 -14.74 -12.81 -18.82
N LEU A 85 -14.11 -11.71 -19.24
CA LEU A 85 -14.63 -10.36 -19.05
C LEU A 85 -15.89 -10.08 -19.88
N GLU A 86 -15.91 -10.52 -21.14
CA GLU A 86 -17.03 -10.31 -22.06
C GLU A 86 -18.28 -11.10 -21.66
N GLU A 87 -18.12 -12.39 -21.35
CA GLU A 87 -19.24 -13.31 -21.17
C GLU A 87 -19.89 -13.25 -19.80
N PHE A 88 -19.14 -12.88 -18.76
CA PHE A 88 -19.62 -12.92 -17.37
C PHE A 88 -19.72 -11.56 -16.68
N PHE A 89 -19.03 -10.55 -17.21
CA PHE A 89 -18.92 -9.23 -16.58
C PHE A 89 -19.19 -8.08 -17.55
N SER A 90 -19.61 -8.42 -18.77
CA SER A 90 -20.10 -7.50 -19.80
C SER A 90 -19.15 -6.35 -20.19
N PHE A 91 -17.85 -6.51 -19.98
CA PHE A 91 -16.86 -5.62 -20.59
C PHE A 91 -16.79 -5.89 -22.09
N LYS A 92 -16.66 -4.83 -22.89
CA LYS A 92 -16.54 -5.00 -24.34
C LYS A 92 -15.15 -5.51 -24.68
N LYS A 93 -15.07 -6.67 -25.33
CA LYS A 93 -13.81 -7.24 -25.81
C LYS A 93 -13.01 -6.28 -26.68
N ASN A 94 -13.68 -5.51 -27.54
CA ASN A 94 -13.03 -4.51 -28.41
C ASN A 94 -12.45 -3.31 -27.65
N SER A 95 -12.83 -3.11 -26.38
CA SER A 95 -12.27 -2.07 -25.51
C SER A 95 -11.02 -2.53 -24.78
N LEU A 96 -10.73 -3.85 -24.72
CA LEU A 96 -9.55 -4.41 -24.05
C LEU A 96 -8.41 -4.61 -25.04
N ASN A 97 -7.36 -3.80 -24.92
CA ASN A 97 -6.16 -3.92 -25.72
C ASN A 97 -5.01 -4.49 -24.88
N LEU A 98 -4.48 -5.66 -25.27
CA LEU A 98 -3.21 -6.17 -24.76
C LEU A 98 -2.07 -5.50 -25.54
N PHE A 99 -1.40 -4.54 -24.94
CA PHE A 99 -0.29 -3.86 -25.61
C PHE A 99 1.07 -4.48 -25.32
N ASN A 100 1.21 -5.25 -24.23
CA ASN A 100 2.45 -5.96 -23.95
C ASN A 100 2.22 -7.28 -23.19
N LYS A 101 3.01 -8.31 -23.51
CA LYS A 101 3.10 -9.54 -22.72
C LYS A 101 4.53 -10.07 -22.71
N GLU A 102 5.00 -10.46 -21.53
CA GLU A 102 6.39 -10.84 -21.34
C GLU A 102 6.52 -12.06 -20.44
N LYS A 103 7.32 -13.03 -20.86
CA LYS A 103 7.77 -14.13 -20.01
C LYS A 103 9.12 -13.75 -19.41
N ILE A 104 9.12 -13.40 -18.13
CA ILE A 104 10.35 -13.00 -17.41
C ILE A 104 11.20 -14.21 -17.10
N SER A 105 10.57 -15.24 -16.55
CA SER A 105 11.25 -16.48 -16.23
C SER A 105 10.28 -17.65 -16.33
N GLU A 106 10.73 -18.83 -15.92
CA GLU A 106 9.87 -20.02 -15.84
C GLU A 106 8.78 -19.92 -14.77
N LYS A 107 8.86 -18.91 -13.90
CA LYS A 107 7.98 -18.71 -12.74
C LYS A 107 7.11 -17.46 -12.81
N ILE A 108 7.37 -16.54 -13.75
CA ILE A 108 6.68 -15.24 -13.82
C ILE A 108 6.37 -14.86 -15.27
N THR A 109 5.16 -14.39 -15.53
CA THR A 109 4.73 -13.79 -16.80
C THR A 109 3.83 -12.59 -16.53
N PHE A 110 3.99 -11.53 -17.32
CA PHE A 110 3.19 -10.30 -17.25
C PHE A 110 2.33 -10.11 -18.48
N PHE A 111 1.22 -9.40 -18.27
CA PHE A 111 0.33 -8.92 -19.29
C PHE A 111 -0.06 -7.48 -18.95
N GLU A 112 0.22 -6.55 -19.85
CA GLU A 112 -0.12 -5.14 -19.70
C GLU A 112 -1.25 -4.77 -20.66
N TYR A 113 -2.31 -4.24 -20.08
CA TYR A 113 -3.57 -3.96 -20.76
C TYR A 113 -3.90 -2.48 -20.69
N ASN A 114 -4.57 -2.02 -21.73
CA ASN A 114 -5.29 -0.77 -21.78
C ASN A 114 -6.78 -1.11 -21.96
N TYR A 115 -7.65 -0.51 -21.16
CA TYR A 115 -9.09 -0.64 -21.27
C TYR A 115 -9.75 0.73 -21.33
N LEU A 116 -10.38 1.05 -22.46
CA LEU A 116 -11.14 2.26 -22.65
C LEU A 116 -12.58 2.05 -22.19
N LEU A 117 -12.98 2.72 -21.10
CA LEU A 117 -14.38 2.74 -20.69
C LEU A 117 -15.22 3.44 -21.75
N ASN A 118 -16.39 2.88 -22.02
CA ASN A 118 -17.39 3.59 -22.81
C ASN A 118 -18.24 4.50 -21.90
N PRO A 119 -18.91 5.53 -22.45
CA PRO A 119 -19.66 6.51 -21.65
C PRO A 119 -20.71 5.88 -20.72
N ASN A 120 -21.35 4.79 -21.16
CA ASN A 120 -22.35 4.09 -20.36
C ASN A 120 -21.72 3.28 -19.22
N GLU A 121 -20.52 2.70 -19.39
CA GLU A 121 -19.78 2.12 -18.27
C GLU A 121 -19.37 3.19 -17.28
N GLU A 122 -18.89 4.34 -17.76
CA GLU A 122 -18.46 5.45 -16.90
C GLU A 122 -19.63 6.04 -16.10
N GLU A 123 -20.77 6.31 -16.74
CA GLU A 123 -22.00 6.74 -16.06
C GLU A 123 -22.45 5.73 -15.00
N GLN A 124 -22.33 4.43 -15.29
CA GLN A 124 -22.70 3.38 -14.34
C GLN A 124 -21.73 3.31 -13.16
N PHE A 125 -20.42 3.35 -13.39
CA PHE A 125 -19.45 3.39 -12.31
C PHE A 125 -19.59 4.66 -11.46
N ALA A 126 -19.90 5.80 -12.08
CA ALA A 126 -20.17 7.05 -11.37
C ALA A 126 -21.43 6.94 -10.50
N LYS A 127 -22.56 6.56 -11.10
CA LYS A 127 -23.83 6.40 -10.38
C LYS A 127 -23.72 5.41 -9.23
N ILE A 128 -23.09 4.26 -9.50
CA ILE A 128 -22.89 3.27 -8.46
C ILE A 128 -21.92 3.81 -7.42
N SER A 129 -20.85 4.51 -7.78
CA SER A 129 -19.94 5.13 -6.81
C SER A 129 -20.65 6.15 -5.90
N ASP A 130 -21.60 6.93 -6.44
CA ASP A 130 -22.40 7.89 -5.68
C ASP A 130 -23.38 7.19 -4.72
N ASP A 131 -24.00 6.10 -5.18
CA ASP A 131 -24.89 5.25 -4.38
C ASP A 131 -24.09 4.43 -3.33
N PHE A 132 -22.82 4.12 -3.61
CA PHE A 132 -21.91 3.33 -2.79
C PHE A 132 -21.26 4.19 -1.71
N GLN A 133 -22.05 4.64 -0.74
CA GLN A 133 -21.60 5.36 0.47
C GLN A 133 -20.85 4.46 1.46
N VAL A 134 -20.00 3.56 0.98
CA VAL A 134 -19.26 2.67 1.86
C VAL A 134 -17.89 3.30 2.14
N GLU A 135 -17.69 3.69 3.39
CA GLU A 135 -16.44 4.17 4.01
C GLU A 135 -15.18 3.36 3.63
N ILE A 136 -15.36 2.10 3.19
CA ILE A 136 -14.30 1.15 2.80
C ILE A 136 -13.51 1.62 1.58
N LEU A 137 -14.14 2.31 0.62
CA LEU A 137 -13.49 2.75 -0.62
C LEU A 137 -12.92 4.15 -0.55
N TYR A 138 -12.79 4.74 0.64
CA TYR A 138 -12.37 6.13 0.82
C TYR A 138 -11.13 6.47 -0.04
N GLY A 139 -11.31 7.33 -1.05
CA GLY A 139 -10.27 7.75 -1.98
C GLY A 139 -9.91 6.76 -3.10
N PHE A 140 -10.73 5.77 -3.42
CA PHE A 140 -10.47 4.81 -4.51
C PHE A 140 -11.58 4.76 -5.54
N SER A 141 -11.17 4.58 -6.80
CA SER A 141 -12.14 4.35 -7.87
C SER A 141 -12.76 2.95 -7.70
N LEU A 142 -14.09 2.90 -7.70
CA LEU A 142 -14.86 1.65 -7.69
C LEU A 142 -14.40 0.69 -8.79
N ILE A 143 -13.95 1.23 -9.93
CA ILE A 143 -13.49 0.43 -11.05
C ILE A 143 -12.16 -0.29 -10.82
N THR A 144 -11.19 0.35 -10.17
CA THR A 144 -9.93 -0.31 -9.78
C THR A 144 -10.22 -1.48 -8.85
N TRP A 145 -11.10 -1.25 -7.88
CA TRP A 145 -11.53 -2.26 -6.93
C TRP A 145 -12.23 -3.43 -7.64
N TYR A 146 -13.19 -3.14 -8.51
CA TYR A 146 -13.90 -4.15 -9.28
C TYR A 146 -12.94 -5.01 -10.13
N LEU A 147 -12.03 -4.38 -10.87
CA LEU A 147 -11.04 -5.06 -11.70
C LEU A 147 -10.14 -6.00 -10.87
N TYR A 148 -9.70 -5.56 -9.68
CA TYR A 148 -8.88 -6.39 -8.79
C TYR A 148 -9.53 -7.74 -8.49
N PHE A 149 -10.81 -7.70 -8.13
CA PHE A 149 -11.51 -8.93 -7.78
C PHE A 149 -11.82 -9.81 -8.98
N LEU A 150 -12.11 -9.25 -10.15
CA LEU A 150 -12.29 -10.03 -11.36
C LEU A 150 -11.03 -10.83 -11.72
N VAL A 151 -9.88 -10.17 -11.71
CA VAL A 151 -8.59 -10.82 -12.00
C VAL A 151 -8.28 -11.90 -10.97
N ARG A 152 -8.43 -11.58 -9.69
CA ARG A 152 -8.22 -12.54 -8.60
C ARG A 152 -9.14 -13.76 -8.74
N PHE A 153 -10.40 -13.53 -9.06
CA PHE A 153 -11.41 -14.56 -9.16
C PHE A 153 -11.19 -15.47 -10.37
N LEU A 154 -10.81 -14.91 -11.52
CA LEU A 154 -10.32 -15.69 -12.67
C LEU A 154 -9.14 -16.58 -12.27
N GLY A 155 -8.21 -16.04 -11.48
CA GLY A 155 -7.09 -16.79 -10.90
C GLY A 155 -7.53 -18.01 -10.11
N ILE A 156 -8.55 -17.87 -9.26
CA ILE A 156 -9.12 -19.00 -8.48
C ILE A 156 -9.72 -20.05 -9.40
N VAL A 157 -10.48 -19.64 -10.43
CA VAL A 157 -11.11 -20.56 -11.38
C VAL A 157 -10.04 -21.35 -12.13
N ILE A 158 -9.09 -20.67 -12.76
CA ILE A 158 -8.02 -21.32 -13.54
C ILE A 158 -7.20 -22.26 -12.65
N ARG A 159 -6.79 -21.82 -11.47
CA ARG A 159 -6.02 -22.62 -10.51
C ARG A 159 -6.72 -23.94 -10.16
N LYS A 160 -8.05 -23.90 -9.97
CA LYS A 160 -8.85 -25.08 -9.68
C LYS A 160 -8.96 -26.04 -10.87
N VAL A 161 -9.08 -25.50 -12.09
CA VAL A 161 -9.17 -26.31 -13.31
C VAL A 161 -7.84 -27.02 -13.59
N ILE A 162 -6.73 -26.27 -13.71
CA ILE A 162 -5.44 -26.85 -14.12
C ILE A 162 -4.68 -27.54 -12.97
N GLN A 163 -5.14 -27.38 -11.72
CA GLN A 163 -4.56 -27.97 -10.51
C GLN A 163 -3.07 -27.64 -10.27
N LYS A 164 -2.60 -26.46 -10.71
CA LYS A 164 -1.24 -25.95 -10.44
C LYS A 164 -1.23 -24.89 -9.36
N ARG A 165 -0.12 -24.78 -8.63
CA ARG A 165 0.07 -23.82 -7.53
C ARG A 165 0.52 -22.45 -8.04
N ILE A 166 -0.37 -21.76 -8.73
CA ILE A 166 -0.12 -20.44 -9.32
C ILE A 166 -1.00 -19.36 -8.69
N TYR A 167 -0.57 -18.10 -8.83
CA TYR A 167 -1.40 -16.92 -8.62
C TYR A 167 -1.53 -16.12 -9.91
N ILE A 168 -2.73 -15.58 -10.10
CA ILE A 168 -3.04 -14.58 -11.13
C ILE A 168 -3.56 -13.38 -10.36
N LEU A 169 -2.80 -12.28 -10.38
CA LEU A 169 -3.07 -11.10 -9.57
C LEU A 169 -3.09 -9.87 -10.44
N LEU A 170 -3.97 -8.93 -10.11
CA LEU A 170 -3.87 -7.56 -10.60
C LEU A 170 -2.77 -6.88 -9.77
N ASP A 171 -1.68 -6.52 -10.43
CA ASP A 171 -0.48 -6.07 -9.76
C ASP A 171 -0.34 -4.54 -9.75
N ALA A 172 -0.87 -3.87 -10.77
CA ALA A 172 -0.90 -2.40 -10.85
C ALA A 172 -2.05 -1.92 -11.74
N VAL A 173 -2.61 -0.74 -11.44
CA VAL A 173 -3.67 -0.08 -12.21
C VAL A 173 -3.49 1.43 -12.12
N ILE A 174 -3.52 2.12 -13.26
CA ILE A 174 -3.63 3.57 -13.32
C ILE A 174 -4.87 3.97 -14.13
N VAL A 175 -5.70 4.83 -13.56
CA VAL A 175 -6.85 5.44 -14.24
C VAL A 175 -6.40 6.78 -14.80
N LYS A 176 -6.54 6.98 -16.11
CA LYS A 176 -6.26 8.25 -16.78
C LYS A 176 -7.57 8.82 -17.32
N ASN A 177 -7.90 10.04 -16.95
CA ASN A 177 -8.98 10.79 -17.58
C ASN A 177 -8.49 11.25 -18.96
N THR A 178 -9.22 10.90 -20.02
CA THR A 178 -9.03 11.51 -21.35
C THR A 178 -10.15 12.52 -21.59
N ASP A 179 -10.02 13.35 -22.62
CA ASP A 179 -11.03 14.36 -22.98
C ASP A 179 -12.43 13.78 -23.26
N VAL A 180 -12.53 12.46 -23.52
CA VAL A 180 -13.79 11.79 -23.89
C VAL A 180 -14.22 10.73 -22.87
N ASN A 181 -13.31 9.87 -22.39
CA ASN A 181 -13.63 8.78 -21.46
C ASN A 181 -12.47 8.47 -20.49
N LYS A 182 -12.73 7.72 -19.41
CA LYS A 182 -11.67 7.12 -18.59
C LYS A 182 -10.96 5.94 -19.27
N ASN A 183 -9.64 5.92 -19.18
CA ASN A 183 -8.78 4.85 -19.67
C ASN A 183 -8.04 4.17 -18.50
N LEU A 184 -8.19 2.86 -18.37
CA LEU A 184 -7.50 2.04 -17.38
C LEU A 184 -6.25 1.43 -18.02
N ASN A 185 -5.06 1.70 -17.49
CA ASN A 185 -3.88 0.91 -17.84
C ASN A 185 -3.50 0.03 -16.65
N PHE A 186 -3.33 -1.27 -16.86
CA PHE A 186 -3.11 -2.19 -15.76
C PHE A 186 -2.22 -3.37 -16.14
N MET A 187 -1.58 -3.95 -15.13
CA MET A 187 -0.70 -5.10 -15.26
C MET A 187 -1.24 -6.28 -14.46
N ILE A 188 -1.37 -7.42 -15.14
CA ILE A 188 -1.66 -8.71 -14.52
C ILE A 188 -0.38 -9.54 -14.49
N ILE A 189 -0.10 -10.11 -13.32
CA ILE A 189 1.00 -11.06 -13.11
C ILE A 189 0.46 -12.46 -12.96
N VAL A 190 1.09 -13.41 -13.65
CA VAL A 190 0.93 -14.84 -13.42
C VAL A 190 2.24 -15.39 -12.84
N LYS A 191 2.19 -15.89 -11.60
CA LYS A 191 3.39 -16.36 -10.90
C LYS A 191 3.17 -17.63 -10.09
N ASP A 192 4.26 -18.28 -9.68
CA ASP A 192 4.20 -19.35 -8.68
C ASP A 192 3.66 -18.80 -7.35
N SER A 193 2.79 -19.56 -6.70
CA SER A 193 2.09 -19.13 -5.49
C SER A 193 2.95 -19.11 -4.23
N LYS A 194 4.11 -19.77 -4.23
CA LYS A 194 4.98 -19.94 -3.05
C LYS A 194 4.24 -20.41 -1.79
N ASP A 195 3.14 -21.16 -1.95
CA ASP A 195 2.22 -21.53 -0.84
C ASP A 195 2.98 -22.10 0.37
N LYS A 196 3.99 -22.95 0.14
CA LYS A 196 4.78 -23.57 1.21
C LYS A 196 5.59 -22.55 2.01
N THR A 197 6.25 -21.63 1.31
CA THR A 197 7.07 -20.59 1.92
C THR A 197 6.20 -19.67 2.78
N PHE A 198 5.08 -19.18 2.24
CA PHE A 198 4.15 -18.33 2.99
C PHE A 198 3.51 -19.04 4.18
N ASN A 199 3.20 -20.34 4.07
CA ASN A 199 2.68 -21.11 5.19
C ASN A 199 3.69 -21.22 6.34
N TYR A 200 4.97 -21.48 6.05
CA TYR A 200 6.00 -21.52 7.09
C TYR A 200 6.35 -20.13 7.64
N TYR A 201 6.28 -19.10 6.80
CA TYR A 201 6.38 -17.71 7.24
C TYR A 201 5.25 -17.35 8.21
N TYR A 202 4.01 -17.71 7.90
CA TYR A 202 2.87 -17.57 8.80
C TYR A 202 3.09 -18.28 10.13
N ASN A 203 3.59 -19.53 10.13
CA ASN A 203 3.88 -20.26 11.37
C ASN A 203 4.93 -19.52 12.23
N MET A 204 5.97 -18.96 11.61
CA MET A 204 6.98 -18.17 12.31
C MET A 204 6.37 -16.90 12.93
N VAL A 205 5.57 -16.16 12.17
CA VAL A 205 4.87 -14.96 12.66
C VAL A 205 3.93 -15.33 13.82
N LEU A 206 3.17 -16.41 13.64
CA LEU A 206 2.20 -16.89 14.62
C LEU A 206 2.86 -17.32 15.92
N TYR A 207 4.06 -17.93 15.85
CA TYR A 207 4.86 -18.25 17.03
C TYR A 207 5.11 -17.01 17.88
N TYR A 208 5.63 -15.92 17.28
CA TYR A 208 5.94 -14.70 18.02
C TYR A 208 4.69 -14.00 18.55
N PHE A 209 3.61 -13.97 17.75
CA PHE A 209 2.34 -13.38 18.14
C PHE A 209 1.73 -14.08 19.36
N LEU A 210 1.64 -15.41 19.32
CA LEU A 210 0.98 -16.20 20.36
C LEU A 210 1.81 -16.37 21.62
N ARG A 211 3.13 -16.20 21.56
CA ARG A 211 4.01 -16.36 22.73
C ARG A 211 3.72 -15.36 23.85
N GLN A 212 3.05 -14.26 23.53
CA GLN A 212 2.60 -13.25 24.51
C GLN A 212 1.29 -13.66 25.22
N ILE A 213 0.63 -14.73 24.78
CA ILE A 213 -0.67 -15.18 25.27
C ILE A 213 -0.49 -16.41 26.16
N LYS A 214 -1.04 -16.36 27.38
CA LYS A 214 -1.00 -17.46 28.34
C LYS A 214 -2.03 -18.54 27.99
N GLY A 215 -1.74 -19.80 28.34
CA GLY A 215 -2.69 -20.93 28.24
C GLY A 215 -2.57 -21.77 26.96
N ILE A 216 -1.62 -21.45 26.07
CA ILE A 216 -1.36 -22.23 24.86
C ILE A 216 -0.39 -23.38 25.21
N PRO A 217 -0.70 -24.64 24.85
CA PRO A 217 0.18 -25.77 25.14
C PRO A 217 1.54 -25.68 24.43
N GLU A 218 2.60 -26.15 25.09
CA GLU A 218 3.95 -26.21 24.52
C GLU A 218 4.02 -27.05 23.23
N ASP A 219 3.22 -28.12 23.12
CA ASP A 219 3.15 -28.93 21.89
C ASP A 219 2.66 -28.12 20.67
N TYR A 220 1.83 -27.10 20.89
CA TYR A 220 1.41 -26.20 19.82
C TYR A 220 2.56 -25.28 19.40
N PHE A 221 3.31 -24.74 20.38
CA PHE A 221 4.51 -23.95 20.09
C PHE A 221 5.60 -24.76 19.39
N ALA A 222 5.78 -26.04 19.75
CA ALA A 222 6.71 -26.94 19.09
C ALA A 222 6.41 -27.10 17.58
N LYS A 223 5.12 -27.21 17.21
CA LYS A 223 4.69 -27.26 15.80
C LYS A 223 5.00 -25.98 15.03
N LEU A 224 4.81 -24.82 15.68
CA LEU A 224 5.12 -23.53 15.06
C LEU A 224 6.64 -23.34 14.89
N LEU A 225 7.43 -23.77 15.87
CA LEU A 225 8.89 -23.80 15.79
C LEU A 225 9.39 -24.72 14.67
N GLU A 226 8.80 -25.90 14.51
CA GLU A 226 9.12 -26.78 13.38
C GLU A 226 8.85 -26.09 12.04
N GLY A 227 7.75 -25.34 11.94
CA GLY A 227 7.46 -24.50 10.78
C GLY A 227 8.53 -23.44 10.52
N ARG A 228 8.99 -22.75 11.56
CA ARG A 228 10.08 -21.77 11.47
C ARG A 228 11.39 -22.41 10.99
N GLU A 229 11.76 -23.57 11.51
CA GLU A 229 12.99 -24.26 11.07
C GLU A 229 12.89 -24.73 9.61
N LYS A 230 11.70 -25.17 9.16
CA LYS A 230 11.47 -25.45 7.74
C LYS A 230 11.59 -24.22 6.86
N LEU A 231 11.21 -23.04 7.33
CA LEU A 231 11.43 -21.79 6.61
C LEU A 231 12.93 -21.50 6.43
N TYR A 232 13.74 -21.65 7.49
CA TYR A 232 15.19 -21.49 7.37
C TYR A 232 15.81 -22.50 6.40
N GLN A 233 15.34 -23.75 6.39
CA GLN A 233 15.80 -24.76 5.44
C GLN A 233 15.47 -24.37 3.98
N ILE A 234 14.28 -23.83 3.72
CA ILE A 234 13.91 -23.30 2.40
C ILE A 234 14.85 -22.14 2.03
N ALA A 235 15.05 -21.19 2.94
CA ALA A 235 15.90 -20.02 2.71
C ALA A 235 17.33 -20.44 2.34
N LEU A 236 17.92 -21.36 3.11
CA LEU A 236 19.26 -21.90 2.85
C LEU A 236 19.34 -22.62 1.50
N LYS A 237 18.32 -23.41 1.15
CA LYS A 237 18.27 -24.12 -0.14
C LYS A 237 18.15 -23.17 -1.32
N GLU A 238 17.39 -22.08 -1.18
CA GLU A 238 17.13 -21.14 -2.26
C GLU A 238 18.24 -20.08 -2.44
N TYR A 239 19.08 -19.89 -1.43
CA TYR A 239 20.13 -18.87 -1.41
C TYR A 239 21.05 -18.94 -2.64
N SER A 240 21.53 -20.14 -3.01
CA SER A 240 22.44 -20.31 -4.16
C SER A 240 21.86 -19.86 -5.50
N SER A 241 20.54 -19.95 -5.67
CA SER A 241 19.83 -19.48 -6.87
C SER A 241 19.30 -18.04 -6.77
N SER A 242 19.53 -17.35 -5.64
CA SER A 242 18.88 -16.07 -5.36
C SER A 242 19.39 -14.94 -6.23
N LYS A 243 20.66 -15.01 -6.68
CA LYS A 243 21.24 -14.00 -7.57
C LYS A 243 20.51 -13.91 -8.91
N GLU A 244 20.16 -15.04 -9.51
CA GLU A 244 19.38 -15.08 -10.76
C GLU A 244 17.96 -14.53 -10.54
N LYS A 245 17.31 -14.95 -9.46
CA LYS A 245 15.97 -14.46 -9.09
C LYS A 245 15.94 -12.97 -8.77
N LEU A 246 17.05 -12.39 -8.32
CA LEU A 246 17.13 -10.97 -8.00
C LEU A 246 16.91 -10.11 -9.26
N VAL A 247 17.40 -10.57 -10.42
CA VAL A 247 17.19 -9.89 -11.70
C VAL A 247 15.68 -9.86 -12.03
N ASP A 248 14.99 -10.99 -11.90
CA ASP A 248 13.54 -11.08 -12.09
C ASP A 248 12.77 -10.13 -11.15
N LEU A 249 13.19 -10.05 -9.88
CA LEU A 249 12.55 -9.19 -8.88
C LEU A 249 12.72 -7.70 -9.19
N LEU A 250 13.94 -7.28 -9.56
CA LEU A 250 14.20 -5.88 -9.88
C LEU A 250 13.55 -5.48 -11.21
N TYR A 251 13.48 -6.40 -12.17
CA TYR A 251 12.73 -6.19 -13.40
C TYR A 251 11.20 -6.09 -13.15
N TYR A 252 10.67 -6.87 -12.21
CA TYR A 252 9.29 -6.71 -11.72
C TYR A 252 9.04 -5.30 -11.20
N PHE A 253 9.92 -4.77 -10.33
CA PHE A 253 9.78 -3.41 -9.82
C PHE A 253 9.91 -2.35 -10.92
N TYR A 254 10.89 -2.51 -11.83
CA TYR A 254 11.04 -1.64 -12.98
C TYR A 254 9.73 -1.52 -13.78
N LYS A 255 9.12 -2.66 -14.12
CA LYS A 255 7.84 -2.71 -14.83
C LYS A 255 6.71 -2.03 -14.07
N LYS A 256 6.56 -2.37 -12.79
CA LYS A 256 5.52 -1.83 -11.93
C LYS A 256 5.64 -0.31 -11.78
N CYS A 257 6.85 0.18 -11.50
CA CYS A 257 7.13 1.62 -11.39
C CYS A 257 6.85 2.36 -12.69
N ASN A 258 7.22 1.80 -13.85
CA ASN A 258 6.98 2.44 -15.13
C ASN A 258 5.50 2.49 -15.51
N LEU A 259 4.72 1.44 -15.23
CA LEU A 259 3.28 1.49 -15.48
C LEU A 259 2.62 2.58 -14.63
N LEU A 260 3.01 2.66 -13.37
CA LEU A 260 2.45 3.60 -12.39
C LEU A 260 3.02 5.01 -12.51
N GLN A 261 4.15 5.18 -13.20
CA GLN A 261 4.97 6.41 -13.18
C GLN A 261 5.27 6.87 -11.74
N SER A 262 5.62 5.93 -10.86
CA SER A 262 5.84 6.16 -9.43
C SER A 262 6.87 5.20 -8.83
N PHE A 263 7.70 5.70 -7.89
CA PHE A 263 8.62 4.89 -7.09
C PHE A 263 7.97 4.23 -5.87
N SER A 264 6.68 4.50 -5.61
CA SER A 264 5.95 3.93 -4.47
C SER A 264 6.14 2.41 -4.28
N PRO A 265 6.15 1.55 -5.33
CA PRO A 265 6.36 0.12 -5.12
C PRO A 265 7.75 -0.27 -4.62
N LEU A 266 8.74 0.62 -4.78
CA LEU A 266 10.13 0.39 -4.41
C LEU A 266 10.50 0.99 -3.05
N LEU A 267 9.71 1.89 -2.46
CA LEU A 267 10.15 2.66 -1.29
C LEU A 267 10.51 1.78 -0.10
N ASP A 268 9.63 0.89 0.35
CA ASP A 268 9.94 0.01 1.49
C ASP A 268 11.02 -1.03 1.14
N PHE A 269 11.08 -1.51 -0.10
CA PHE A 269 12.16 -2.39 -0.56
C PHE A 269 13.52 -1.66 -0.52
N PHE A 270 13.55 -0.40 -0.95
CA PHE A 270 14.72 0.46 -0.92
C PHE A 270 15.20 0.67 0.51
N ASN A 271 14.28 0.99 1.44
CA ASN A 271 14.61 1.14 2.85
C ASN A 271 15.07 -0.19 3.48
N PHE A 272 14.41 -1.31 3.16
CA PHE A 272 14.83 -2.63 3.62
C PHE A 272 16.28 -2.90 3.22
N VAL A 273 16.65 -2.66 1.96
CA VAL A 273 18.04 -2.82 1.50
C VAL A 273 18.95 -1.81 2.18
N GLY A 274 18.56 -0.53 2.19
CA GLY A 274 19.32 0.60 2.73
C GLY A 274 19.71 0.43 4.19
N ALA A 275 18.75 0.09 5.06
CA ALA A 275 18.97 -0.13 6.48
C ALA A 275 19.95 -1.29 6.76
N ARG A 276 20.00 -2.31 5.90
CA ARG A 276 20.98 -3.39 6.07
C ARG A 276 22.36 -3.05 5.51
N VAL A 277 22.48 -2.06 4.63
CA VAL A 277 23.80 -1.47 4.31
C VAL A 277 24.37 -0.76 5.53
N GLU A 278 23.53 -0.06 6.29
CA GLU A 278 23.94 0.63 7.52
C GLU A 278 24.39 -0.33 8.63
N ASP A 279 23.81 -1.53 8.68
CA ASP A 279 24.27 -2.62 9.55
C ASP A 279 25.54 -3.35 9.01
N SER A 280 26.02 -2.98 7.82
CA SER A 280 27.16 -3.62 7.15
C SER A 280 28.47 -2.86 7.36
N ILE A 281 29.60 -3.46 6.99
CA ILE A 281 30.92 -2.79 7.00
C ILE A 281 31.12 -1.84 5.80
N PHE A 282 30.14 -1.74 4.91
CA PHE A 282 30.23 -0.95 3.68
C PHE A 282 29.46 0.37 3.78
N SER A 283 29.92 1.35 3.01
CA SER A 283 29.20 2.60 2.77
C SER A 283 28.37 2.48 1.48
N LYS A 284 27.08 2.87 1.53
CA LYS A 284 26.20 2.97 0.34
C LYS A 284 26.90 3.74 -0.78
N TRP A 285 27.50 4.87 -0.43
CA TRP A 285 28.20 5.77 -1.33
C TRP A 285 29.41 5.14 -2.01
N ASP A 286 30.22 4.43 -1.24
CA ASP A 286 31.41 3.78 -1.78
C ASP A 286 31.03 2.69 -2.78
N ILE A 287 30.01 1.89 -2.46
CA ILE A 287 29.50 0.86 -3.38
C ILE A 287 29.02 1.53 -4.67
N ILE A 288 28.17 2.55 -4.58
CA ILE A 288 27.60 3.20 -5.77
C ILE A 288 28.70 3.81 -6.64
N LYS A 289 29.64 4.55 -6.05
CA LYS A 289 30.71 5.22 -6.81
C LYS A 289 31.69 4.22 -7.41
N LYS A 290 32.14 3.23 -6.64
CA LYS A 290 33.23 2.31 -7.02
C LYS A 290 32.76 1.08 -7.77
N GLU A 291 31.50 0.70 -7.69
CA GLU A 291 30.98 -0.53 -8.30
C GLU A 291 29.90 -0.30 -9.35
N PHE A 292 29.17 0.83 -9.28
CA PHE A 292 28.14 1.16 -10.28
C PHE A 292 28.59 2.28 -11.23
N LEU A 293 28.86 3.48 -10.71
CA LEU A 293 29.11 4.67 -11.54
C LEU A 293 30.42 4.60 -12.33
N ILE A 294 31.45 3.90 -11.81
CA ILE A 294 32.72 3.73 -12.54
C ILE A 294 32.54 2.96 -13.85
N ASN A 295 31.51 2.10 -13.92
CA ASN A 295 31.21 1.26 -15.08
C ASN A 295 30.31 1.95 -16.11
N LEU A 296 29.87 3.19 -15.85
CA LEU A 296 29.06 3.97 -16.78
C LEU A 296 29.92 4.93 -17.57
N ASP A 297 29.74 4.91 -18.89
CA ASP A 297 30.33 5.88 -19.81
C ASP A 297 29.51 7.18 -19.86
N TYR A 298 29.37 7.81 -18.68
CA TYR A 298 28.67 9.08 -18.49
C TYR A 298 29.64 10.15 -18.00
N SER A 299 29.33 11.39 -18.35
CA SER A 299 29.98 12.58 -17.81
C SER A 299 29.90 12.62 -16.27
N PRO A 300 30.85 13.26 -15.58
CA PRO A 300 30.79 13.47 -14.14
C PRO A 300 29.47 14.10 -13.68
N GLU A 301 28.94 15.06 -14.43
CA GLU A 301 27.70 15.78 -14.16
C GLU A 301 26.52 14.81 -14.18
N LYS A 302 26.41 13.98 -15.23
CA LYS A 302 25.35 12.99 -15.35
C LYS A 302 25.41 11.91 -14.26
N LYS A 303 26.61 11.50 -13.86
CA LYS A 303 26.83 10.60 -12.70
C LYS A 303 26.37 11.25 -11.40
N ASN A 304 26.61 12.54 -11.22
CA ASN A 304 26.16 13.29 -10.05
C ASN A 304 24.62 13.43 -10.01
N SER A 305 23.93 13.60 -11.13
CA SER A 305 22.46 13.60 -11.14
C SER A 305 21.86 12.25 -10.71
N ILE A 306 22.48 11.12 -11.10
CA ILE A 306 22.06 9.79 -10.62
C ILE A 306 22.16 9.69 -9.09
N ILE A 307 23.23 10.26 -8.53
CA ILE A 307 23.41 10.36 -7.09
C ILE A 307 22.30 11.19 -6.45
N VAL A 308 21.97 12.36 -7.00
CA VAL A 308 20.90 13.22 -6.49
C VAL A 308 19.57 12.45 -6.44
N PHE A 309 19.24 11.70 -7.49
CA PHE A 309 18.03 10.87 -7.52
C PHE A 309 18.06 9.77 -6.45
N PHE A 310 19.20 9.09 -6.29
CA PHE A 310 19.36 8.05 -5.27
C PHE A 310 19.18 8.61 -3.86
N ASP A 311 19.85 9.72 -3.53
CA ASP A 311 19.79 10.35 -2.20
C ASP A 311 18.39 10.82 -1.83
N TYR A 312 17.68 11.40 -2.81
CA TYR A 312 16.31 11.79 -2.61
C TYR A 312 15.45 10.57 -2.25
N LEU A 313 15.59 9.48 -3.00
CA LEU A 313 14.83 8.25 -2.76
C LEU A 313 15.23 7.55 -1.45
N ASP A 314 16.51 7.52 -1.07
CA ASP A 314 16.99 6.94 0.21
C ASP A 314 16.38 7.68 1.41
N LYS A 315 16.42 9.02 1.39
CA LYS A 315 15.82 9.84 2.46
C LYS A 315 14.30 9.66 2.53
N LYS A 316 13.61 9.73 1.39
CA LYS A 316 12.15 9.65 1.38
C LYS A 316 11.63 8.24 1.63
N SER A 317 12.36 7.20 1.22
CA SER A 317 12.02 5.81 1.57
C SER A 317 12.14 5.54 3.06
N THR A 318 13.18 6.08 3.73
CA THR A 318 13.34 6.01 5.19
C THR A 318 12.18 6.67 5.92
N LEU A 319 11.81 7.89 5.51
CA LEU A 319 10.67 8.61 6.09
C LEU A 319 9.35 7.86 5.89
N TYR A 320 9.09 7.40 4.66
CA TYR A 320 7.89 6.65 4.31
C TYR A 320 7.79 5.34 5.10
N SER A 321 8.90 4.60 5.22
CA SER A 321 8.96 3.34 5.97
C SER A 321 8.75 3.56 7.47
N THR A 322 9.23 4.69 8.01
CA THR A 322 8.99 5.06 9.42
C THR A 322 7.50 5.27 9.68
N PHE A 323 6.79 5.95 8.78
CA PHE A 323 5.35 6.11 8.86
C PHE A 323 4.62 4.77 8.71
N GLN A 324 4.98 3.96 7.71
CA GLN A 324 4.44 2.62 7.50
C GLN A 324 4.58 1.71 8.72
N ALA A 325 5.77 1.64 9.32
CA ALA A 325 6.04 0.78 10.47
C ALA A 325 5.17 1.10 11.70
N ASN A 326 4.61 2.31 11.77
CA ASN A 326 3.70 2.73 12.85
C ASN A 326 2.21 2.53 12.49
N ASN A 327 1.89 2.04 11.29
CA ASN A 327 0.52 1.76 10.83
C ASN A 327 -0.01 0.44 11.38
N LEU A 328 -0.12 0.32 12.70
CA LEU A 328 -0.54 -0.90 13.42
C LEU A 328 -2.07 -0.91 13.69
N PRO A 329 -2.69 -2.09 13.88
CA PRO A 329 -4.16 -2.23 13.82
C PRO A 329 -4.97 -1.59 14.96
N SER A 330 -4.35 -1.17 16.06
CA SER A 330 -5.13 -0.64 17.19
C SER A 330 -5.46 0.85 17.00
N PRO A 331 -6.65 1.34 17.40
CA PRO A 331 -6.98 2.77 17.31
C PRO A 331 -5.96 3.69 18.01
N LYS A 332 -5.35 3.21 19.10
CA LYS A 332 -4.28 3.94 19.81
C LYS A 332 -3.00 4.01 18.98
N SER A 333 -2.67 2.95 18.24
CA SER A 333 -1.53 2.98 17.31
C SER A 333 -1.80 3.91 16.13
N GLN A 334 -3.02 3.89 15.59
CA GLN A 334 -3.44 4.83 14.55
C GLN A 334 -3.38 6.29 15.05
N LEU A 335 -3.68 6.54 16.33
CA LEU A 335 -3.51 7.85 16.95
C LEU A 335 -2.05 8.26 17.02
N ASN A 336 -1.18 7.37 17.48
CA ASN A 336 0.25 7.65 17.53
C ASN A 336 0.81 7.96 16.13
N LEU A 337 0.33 7.24 15.12
CA LEU A 337 0.69 7.48 13.73
C LEU A 337 0.24 8.86 13.23
N PHE A 338 -1.02 9.20 13.46
CA PHE A 338 -1.57 10.52 13.13
C PHE A 338 -0.74 11.64 13.80
N LEU A 339 -0.51 11.52 15.11
CA LEU A 339 0.28 12.50 15.88
C LEU A 339 1.73 12.60 15.38
N LEU A 340 2.33 11.49 14.94
CA LEU A 340 3.68 11.47 14.37
C LEU A 340 3.76 12.32 13.10
N TYR A 341 2.79 12.19 12.20
CA TYR A 341 2.70 13.03 11.00
C TYR A 341 2.56 14.49 11.37
N MET A 342 1.59 14.78 12.24
CA MET A 342 1.29 16.14 12.64
C MET A 342 2.50 16.81 13.28
N LYS A 343 3.22 16.10 14.15
CA LYS A 343 4.48 16.58 14.73
C LYS A 343 5.54 16.84 13.67
N TYR A 344 5.69 15.97 12.68
CA TYR A 344 6.68 16.12 11.61
C TYR A 344 6.40 17.35 10.73
N TYR A 345 5.15 17.57 10.32
CA TYR A 345 4.79 18.64 9.37
C TYR A 345 4.48 19.98 10.04
N PHE A 346 3.79 19.99 11.19
CA PHE A 346 3.44 21.23 11.89
C PHE A 346 4.47 21.66 12.94
N GLY A 347 5.46 20.80 13.25
CA GLY A 347 6.47 21.07 14.28
C GLY A 347 7.20 22.40 14.11
N SER A 348 7.37 22.85 12.87
CA SER A 348 8.11 24.08 12.50
C SER A 348 7.22 25.28 12.14
N GLY A 349 5.89 25.14 12.11
CA GLY A 349 4.95 26.24 11.83
C GLY A 349 4.74 26.57 10.34
N LEU A 350 3.98 27.64 10.05
CA LEU A 350 3.56 28.01 8.68
C LEU A 350 4.74 28.33 7.75
N GLU A 351 5.76 29.05 8.23
CA GLU A 351 6.92 29.42 7.39
C GLU A 351 7.62 28.19 6.81
N ALA A 352 7.76 27.13 7.62
CA ALA A 352 8.35 25.87 7.18
C ALA A 352 7.46 25.10 6.21
N LEU A 353 6.13 25.27 6.27
CA LEU A 353 5.20 24.71 5.29
C LEU A 353 5.26 25.48 3.96
N GLU A 354 5.34 26.82 3.99
CA GLU A 354 5.35 27.63 2.75
C GLU A 354 6.69 27.64 2.01
N VAL A 355 7.80 27.49 2.73
CA VAL A 355 9.16 27.72 2.18
C VAL A 355 10.12 26.53 2.42
N GLY A 356 9.79 25.60 3.32
CA GLY A 356 10.74 24.59 3.83
C GLY A 356 10.76 23.25 3.09
N ASP A 357 11.83 22.48 3.36
CA ASP A 357 12.09 21.14 2.81
C ASP A 357 11.10 20.04 3.27
N LEU A 358 10.12 20.40 4.11
CA LEU A 358 9.14 19.47 4.69
C LEU A 358 8.07 19.07 3.68
N LEU A 359 7.55 20.03 2.90
CA LEU A 359 6.57 19.76 1.85
C LEU A 359 7.25 19.30 0.57
N PHE A 360 6.51 18.51 -0.22
CA PHE A 360 6.98 18.09 -1.53
C PHE A 360 6.75 19.19 -2.57
N LEU A 361 5.64 19.92 -2.45
CA LEU A 361 5.21 20.93 -3.40
C LEU A 361 4.75 22.22 -2.68
N PRO A 362 5.65 23.01 -2.06
CA PRO A 362 5.28 24.18 -1.26
C PRO A 362 4.41 25.20 -2.02
N LYS A 363 4.63 25.35 -3.33
CA LYS A 363 3.80 26.22 -4.18
C LYS A 363 2.34 25.77 -4.23
N VAL A 364 2.08 24.46 -4.31
CA VAL A 364 0.71 23.92 -4.33
C VAL A 364 0.00 24.23 -3.02
N PHE A 365 0.69 24.09 -1.88
CA PHE A 365 0.16 24.49 -0.57
C PHE A 365 -0.23 25.96 -0.56
N LYS A 366 0.70 26.84 -0.95
CA LYS A 366 0.47 28.29 -0.97
C LYS A 366 -0.68 28.70 -1.88
N ASP A 367 -0.73 28.16 -3.10
CA ASP A 367 -1.77 28.49 -4.07
C ASP A 367 -3.15 28.00 -3.58
N THR A 368 -3.21 26.82 -2.96
CA THR A 368 -4.43 26.24 -2.38
C THR A 368 -4.93 27.07 -1.19
N LEU A 369 -4.04 27.43 -0.27
CA LEU A 369 -4.37 28.24 0.90
C LEU A 369 -4.88 29.63 0.49
N ASN A 370 -4.20 30.27 -0.47
CA ASN A 370 -4.62 31.56 -1.02
C ASN A 370 -5.96 31.48 -1.73
N GLN A 371 -6.27 30.36 -2.40
CA GLN A 371 -7.56 30.18 -3.03
C GLN A 371 -8.67 30.05 -1.99
N HIS A 372 -8.48 29.21 -0.98
CA HIS A 372 -9.43 29.06 0.12
C HIS A 372 -9.70 30.41 0.83
N ASN A 373 -8.64 31.16 1.13
CA ASN A 373 -8.72 32.45 1.83
C ASN A 373 -9.45 33.56 1.05
N LYS A 374 -9.73 33.39 -0.26
CA LYS A 374 -10.56 34.37 -1.01
C LYS A 374 -12.05 34.20 -0.75
N ASP A 375 -12.46 33.01 -0.33
CA ASP A 375 -13.86 32.59 -0.29
C ASP A 375 -14.41 32.56 1.16
N VAL A 376 -13.62 32.97 2.15
CA VAL A 376 -13.96 32.97 3.58
C VAL A 376 -13.73 34.32 4.24
N GLU A 377 -14.56 34.67 5.23
CA GLU A 377 -14.43 35.93 5.98
C GLU A 377 -13.24 35.89 6.95
N GLU A 378 -13.02 34.76 7.63
CA GLU A 378 -11.88 34.55 8.52
C GLU A 378 -10.76 33.79 7.79
N VAL A 379 -9.73 34.53 7.36
CA VAL A 379 -8.58 33.96 6.65
C VAL A 379 -7.68 33.12 7.54
N ILE A 380 -7.20 32.00 7.00
CA ILE A 380 -6.22 31.13 7.66
C ILE A 380 -4.82 31.72 7.41
N GLY A 381 -4.24 32.28 8.48
CA GLY A 381 -2.89 32.85 8.47
C GLY A 381 -1.92 32.14 9.41
N ALA A 382 -0.78 32.78 9.68
CA ALA A 382 0.26 32.24 10.56
C ALA A 382 -0.26 31.92 11.97
N ASN A 383 -1.06 32.82 12.55
CA ASN A 383 -1.64 32.62 13.88
C ASN A 383 -2.63 31.46 13.88
N SER A 384 -3.49 31.33 12.85
CA SER A 384 -4.41 30.19 12.71
C SER A 384 -3.66 28.86 12.69
N ILE A 385 -2.57 28.76 11.93
CA ILE A 385 -1.76 27.53 11.85
C ILE A 385 -0.96 27.28 13.13
N LYS A 386 -0.48 28.33 13.80
CA LYS A 386 0.10 28.22 15.14
C LYS A 386 -0.91 27.66 16.14
N ASN A 387 -2.13 28.18 16.13
CA ASN A 387 -3.24 27.72 16.98
C ASN A 387 -3.60 26.26 16.69
N VAL A 388 -3.68 25.86 15.40
CA VAL A 388 -3.87 24.47 15.00
C VAL A 388 -2.74 23.57 15.52
N LYS A 389 -1.47 23.98 15.36
CA LYS A 389 -0.31 23.25 15.88
C LYS A 389 -0.37 23.09 17.40
N GLU A 390 -0.70 24.14 18.12
CA GLU A 390 -0.79 24.11 19.57
C GLU A 390 -1.93 23.22 20.04
N PHE A 391 -3.09 23.29 19.39
CA PHE A 391 -4.22 22.40 19.64
C PHE A 391 -3.89 20.93 19.38
N LEU A 392 -3.12 20.62 18.32
CA LEU A 392 -2.66 19.27 18.01
C LEU A 392 -1.90 18.62 19.18
N ASN A 393 -1.19 19.39 20.01
CA ASN A 393 -0.50 18.86 21.19
C ASN A 393 -1.47 18.32 22.25
N PHE A 394 -2.65 18.93 22.36
CA PHE A 394 -3.70 18.48 23.29
C PHE A 394 -4.30 17.14 22.85
N LEU A 395 -4.30 16.80 21.56
CA LEU A 395 -4.81 15.52 21.06
C LEU A 395 -4.08 14.29 21.63
N SER A 396 -2.91 14.47 22.23
CA SER A 396 -2.25 13.41 23.00
C SER A 396 -3.12 12.84 24.13
N ALA A 397 -4.03 13.65 24.71
CA ALA A 397 -4.98 13.22 25.75
C ALA A 397 -5.96 12.14 25.27
N LEU A 398 -6.19 12.03 23.94
CA LEU A 398 -7.01 10.98 23.35
C LEU A 398 -6.46 9.57 23.63
N SER A 399 -5.17 9.45 23.95
CA SER A 399 -4.54 8.18 24.35
C SER A 399 -5.13 7.56 25.62
N ASN A 400 -5.92 8.32 26.38
CA ASN A 400 -6.54 7.93 27.65
C ASN A 400 -8.01 7.48 27.50
N ILE A 401 -8.62 7.64 26.32
CA ILE A 401 -10.00 7.23 26.07
C ILE A 401 -10.08 6.01 25.16
N LYS A 402 -11.25 5.35 25.14
CA LYS A 402 -11.46 4.17 24.27
C LYS A 402 -11.99 4.53 22.88
N ASN A 403 -12.89 5.50 22.80
CA ASN A 403 -13.62 5.83 21.56
C ASN A 403 -12.91 6.94 20.76
N ILE A 404 -11.67 6.67 20.36
CA ILE A 404 -10.85 7.61 19.57
C ILE A 404 -11.54 7.93 18.24
N ASP A 405 -12.07 6.93 17.55
CA ASP A 405 -12.72 7.12 16.25
C ASP A 405 -13.90 8.09 16.30
N LEU A 406 -14.73 8.00 17.34
CA LEU A 406 -15.87 8.91 17.53
C LEU A 406 -15.41 10.37 17.66
N PHE A 407 -14.27 10.62 18.32
CA PHE A 407 -13.71 11.96 18.41
C PHE A 407 -13.29 12.48 17.03
N PHE A 408 -12.61 11.64 16.25
CA PHE A 408 -12.19 12.00 14.90
C PHE A 408 -13.39 12.20 13.96
N GLN A 409 -14.45 11.40 14.09
CA GLN A 409 -15.70 11.58 13.34
C GLN A 409 -16.33 12.94 13.62
N ARG A 410 -16.32 13.42 14.87
CA ARG A 410 -16.92 14.72 15.23
C ARG A 410 -16.21 15.92 14.61
N ILE A 411 -14.90 15.82 14.39
CA ILE A 411 -14.08 16.94 13.90
C ILE A 411 -13.86 16.83 12.39
N PHE A 412 -13.52 15.64 11.91
CA PHE A 412 -13.06 15.39 10.55
C PHE A 412 -14.06 14.63 9.70
N ASN A 413 -15.21 14.23 10.27
CA ASN A 413 -16.21 13.36 9.64
C ASN A 413 -15.62 12.00 9.16
N LYS A 414 -14.53 11.54 9.81
CA LYS A 414 -13.76 10.35 9.45
C LYS A 414 -13.21 9.65 10.67
N ASN A 415 -13.06 8.33 10.58
CA ASN A 415 -12.26 7.56 11.52
C ASN A 415 -10.77 7.87 11.34
N ILE A 416 -9.99 7.59 12.37
CA ILE A 416 -8.57 7.95 12.36
C ILE A 416 -7.77 7.17 11.31
N SER A 417 -8.11 5.90 11.09
CA SER A 417 -7.49 5.07 10.06
C SER A 417 -7.74 5.64 8.66
N GLN A 418 -8.94 6.15 8.39
CA GLN A 418 -9.28 6.76 7.10
C GLN A 418 -8.43 8.01 6.81
N LEU A 419 -8.20 8.85 7.82
CA LEU A 419 -7.29 9.99 7.70
C LEU A 419 -5.85 9.53 7.43
N ASN A 420 -5.37 8.51 8.15
CA ASN A 420 -4.02 7.98 7.96
C ASN A 420 -3.81 7.38 6.56
N TYR A 421 -4.78 6.64 6.01
CA TYR A 421 -4.68 6.16 4.62
C TYR A 421 -4.84 7.31 3.61
N GLY A 422 -5.66 8.32 3.92
CA GLY A 422 -5.71 9.58 3.18
C GLY A 422 -4.32 10.20 3.04
N PHE A 423 -3.64 10.39 4.17
CA PHE A 423 -2.27 10.86 4.22
C PHE A 423 -1.33 10.06 3.31
N PHE A 424 -1.29 8.72 3.42
CA PHE A 424 -0.37 7.90 2.63
C PHE A 424 -0.59 8.07 1.12
N ARG A 425 -1.83 8.11 0.66
CA ARG A 425 -2.14 8.28 -0.77
C ARG A 425 -1.67 9.62 -1.30
N THR A 426 -2.00 10.68 -0.59
CA THR A 426 -1.67 12.04 -1.01
C THR A 426 -0.17 12.30 -0.89
N PHE A 427 0.48 11.72 0.13
CA PHE A 427 1.94 11.72 0.29
C PHE A 427 2.63 11.10 -0.93
N LEU A 428 2.19 9.91 -1.36
CA LEU A 428 2.77 9.22 -2.52
C LEU A 428 2.55 9.99 -3.83
N LYS A 429 1.39 10.65 -3.99
CA LYS A 429 1.11 11.54 -5.12
C LYS A 429 2.10 12.71 -5.17
N SER A 430 2.21 13.48 -4.09
CA SER A 430 3.10 14.64 -4.06
C SER A 430 4.58 14.25 -4.17
N LEU A 431 4.98 13.13 -3.56
CA LEU A 431 6.33 12.58 -3.71
C LEU A 431 6.66 12.27 -5.18
N GLY A 432 5.74 11.65 -5.93
CA GLY A 432 5.92 11.34 -7.35
C GLY A 432 6.01 12.60 -8.23
N SER A 433 5.16 13.60 -7.96
CA SER A 433 5.19 14.86 -8.69
C SER A 433 6.44 15.69 -8.39
N ASN A 434 6.87 15.77 -7.12
CA ASN A 434 8.13 16.42 -6.77
C ASN A 434 9.34 15.71 -7.40
N PHE A 435 9.35 14.38 -7.42
CA PHE A 435 10.43 13.65 -8.09
C PHE A 435 10.52 13.96 -9.58
N SER A 436 9.37 14.13 -10.25
CA SER A 436 9.31 14.54 -11.66
C SER A 436 9.86 15.96 -11.87
N GLN A 437 9.67 16.87 -10.91
CA GLN A 437 10.29 18.21 -10.91
C GLN A 437 11.81 18.13 -10.75
N ILE A 438 12.31 17.26 -9.86
CA ILE A 438 13.76 17.03 -9.68
C ILE A 438 14.39 16.50 -10.98
N ILE A 439 13.78 15.51 -11.65
CA ILE A 439 14.25 15.05 -12.97
C ILE A 439 14.32 16.20 -13.97
N THR A 440 13.29 17.06 -13.99
CA THR A 440 13.26 18.21 -14.90
C THR A 440 14.35 19.23 -14.58
N GLN A 441 14.64 19.47 -13.30
CA GLN A 441 15.71 20.38 -12.85
C GLN A 441 17.08 19.84 -13.26
N GLU A 442 17.38 18.59 -12.96
CA GLU A 442 18.64 17.95 -13.35
C GLU A 442 18.83 17.93 -14.87
N ASN A 443 17.77 17.66 -15.65
CA ASN A 443 17.84 17.71 -17.11
C ASN A 443 18.16 19.10 -17.66
N LYS A 444 17.72 20.17 -16.99
CA LYS A 444 18.09 21.54 -17.39
C LYS A 444 19.58 21.75 -17.19
N SER A 445 20.13 21.36 -16.04
CA SER A 445 21.57 21.44 -15.78
C SER A 445 22.39 20.59 -16.76
N LEU A 446 21.91 19.39 -17.11
CA LEU A 446 22.62 18.51 -18.04
C LEU A 446 22.58 18.99 -19.49
N SER A 447 21.58 19.81 -19.87
CA SER A 447 21.44 20.32 -21.24
C SER A 447 22.55 21.28 -21.67
N GLU A 448 23.40 21.72 -20.73
CA GLU A 448 24.59 22.52 -21.00
C GLU A 448 25.66 21.74 -21.79
N ASP A 449 25.67 20.40 -21.70
CA ASP A 449 26.54 19.53 -22.48
C ASP A 449 25.70 18.69 -23.48
N PRO A 450 25.84 18.92 -24.80
CA PRO A 450 25.08 18.19 -25.84
C PRO A 450 25.30 16.67 -25.85
N GLN A 451 26.36 16.15 -25.22
CA GLN A 451 26.59 14.71 -25.11
C GLN A 451 25.69 14.03 -24.07
N ASN A 452 25.12 14.81 -23.14
CA ASN A 452 24.25 14.27 -22.11
C ASN A 452 22.83 14.05 -22.64
N THR A 453 22.44 12.78 -22.76
CA THR A 453 21.04 12.42 -22.99
C THR A 453 20.17 12.78 -21.78
N PRO A 454 18.94 13.30 -21.96
CA PRO A 454 18.07 13.63 -20.84
C PRO A 454 17.58 12.37 -20.11
N PHE A 455 17.43 12.46 -18.80
CA PHE A 455 16.77 11.46 -17.98
C PHE A 455 15.26 11.48 -18.21
N THR A 456 14.70 10.33 -18.55
CA THR A 456 13.26 10.08 -18.43
C THR A 456 12.99 9.30 -17.15
N PHE A 457 11.75 9.31 -16.66
CA PHE A 457 11.37 8.53 -15.47
C PHE A 457 11.81 7.06 -15.58
N ASN A 458 11.56 6.42 -16.72
CA ASN A 458 11.93 5.03 -16.96
C ASN A 458 13.45 4.79 -16.90
N ILE A 459 14.27 5.73 -17.40
CA ILE A 459 15.74 5.63 -17.32
C ILE A 459 16.20 5.74 -15.86
N VAL A 460 15.60 6.63 -15.08
CA VAL A 460 15.94 6.79 -13.66
C VAL A 460 15.56 5.53 -12.88
N VAL A 461 14.37 4.96 -13.11
CA VAL A 461 13.96 3.69 -12.48
C VAL A 461 14.93 2.56 -12.81
N ASP A 462 15.39 2.44 -14.07
CA ASP A 462 16.39 1.45 -14.47
C ASP A 462 17.70 1.62 -13.69
N HIS A 463 18.23 2.84 -13.60
CA HIS A 463 19.44 3.10 -12.81
C HIS A 463 19.26 2.77 -11.33
N ILE A 464 18.13 3.15 -10.72
CA ILE A 464 17.86 2.84 -9.30
C ILE A 464 17.77 1.32 -9.08
N CYS A 465 17.09 0.59 -9.96
CA CYS A 465 17.03 -0.87 -9.88
C CYS A 465 18.42 -1.51 -9.99
N ARG A 466 19.28 -1.03 -10.90
CA ARG A 466 20.65 -1.51 -11.04
C ARG A 466 21.54 -1.15 -9.85
N ILE A 467 21.37 0.02 -9.27
CA ILE A 467 22.06 0.38 -8.03
C ILE A 467 21.67 -0.59 -6.91
N LEU A 468 20.37 -0.84 -6.73
CA LEU A 468 19.88 -1.80 -5.73
C LEU A 468 20.43 -3.20 -6.00
N TYR A 469 20.51 -3.64 -7.27
CA TYR A 469 21.17 -4.90 -7.63
C TYR A 469 22.62 -4.95 -7.11
N VAL A 470 23.43 -3.92 -7.42
CA VAL A 470 24.84 -3.88 -7.03
C VAL A 470 25.00 -3.87 -5.51
N ILE A 471 24.17 -3.11 -4.80
CA ILE A 471 24.17 -3.07 -3.33
C ILE A 471 23.83 -4.45 -2.75
N ILE A 472 22.75 -5.07 -3.22
CA ILE A 472 22.33 -6.40 -2.74
C ILE A 472 23.38 -7.45 -3.08
N ASP A 473 23.94 -7.43 -4.30
CA ASP A 473 24.96 -8.39 -4.73
C ASP A 473 26.19 -8.29 -3.84
N LYS A 474 26.65 -7.06 -3.56
CA LYS A 474 27.82 -6.81 -2.72
C LYS A 474 27.65 -7.30 -1.29
N ILE A 475 26.49 -7.04 -0.70
CA ILE A 475 26.23 -7.24 0.73
C ILE A 475 25.75 -8.66 1.01
N PHE A 476 24.81 -9.16 0.20
CA PHE A 476 24.09 -10.39 0.49
C PHE A 476 24.50 -11.59 -0.37
N MET A 477 24.99 -11.41 -1.60
CA MET A 477 25.17 -12.50 -2.56
C MET A 477 26.63 -12.99 -2.58
N ARG A 478 26.97 -13.90 -1.65
CA ARG A 478 28.25 -14.62 -1.62
C ARG A 478 28.08 -16.09 -1.99
N SER A 479 29.18 -16.83 -2.05
CA SER A 479 29.20 -18.29 -2.24
C SER A 479 28.36 -19.03 -1.21
N SER A 480 28.33 -18.54 0.03
CA SER A 480 27.55 -19.09 1.12
C SER A 480 26.97 -17.98 2.01
N PRO A 481 25.86 -18.24 2.72
CA PRO A 481 25.32 -17.28 3.68
C PRO A 481 26.30 -16.94 4.81
N ASP A 482 27.17 -17.89 5.20
CA ASP A 482 28.20 -17.67 6.23
C ASP A 482 29.33 -16.76 5.73
N ASP A 483 29.63 -16.78 4.43
CA ASP A 483 30.55 -15.81 3.83
C ASP A 483 29.92 -14.42 3.74
N ALA A 484 28.64 -14.33 3.39
CA ALA A 484 27.90 -13.07 3.43
C ALA A 484 27.82 -12.48 4.84
N SER A 485 27.79 -13.33 5.88
CA SER A 485 27.83 -12.89 7.29
C SER A 485 28.99 -11.96 7.60
N LYS A 486 30.17 -12.22 7.02
CA LYS A 486 31.38 -11.41 7.23
C LYS A 486 31.26 -9.97 6.71
N ASN A 487 30.27 -9.68 5.88
CA ASN A 487 29.99 -8.33 5.40
C ASN A 487 29.28 -7.45 6.46
N PHE A 488 28.82 -8.02 7.58
CA PHE A 488 28.04 -7.31 8.62
C PHE A 488 28.85 -7.02 9.88
N ILE A 489 28.48 -5.95 10.60
CA ILE A 489 29.14 -5.52 11.83
C ILE A 489 28.97 -6.57 12.95
N ASP A 490 27.80 -7.21 13.03
CA ASP A 490 27.50 -8.27 14.00
C ASP A 490 27.17 -9.62 13.32
N PRO A 491 28.21 -10.34 12.86
CA PRO A 491 28.04 -11.62 12.15
C PRO A 491 27.67 -12.79 13.07
N ARG A 492 27.89 -12.67 14.38
CA ARG A 492 27.76 -13.80 15.34
C ARG A 492 26.42 -13.83 16.04
N SER A 493 25.66 -12.74 16.04
CA SER A 493 24.35 -12.67 16.66
C SER A 493 23.25 -12.39 15.61
N ARG A 494 23.18 -11.16 15.10
CA ARG A 494 22.07 -10.72 14.25
C ARG A 494 22.18 -11.29 12.83
N TYR A 495 23.38 -11.30 12.27
CA TYR A 495 23.66 -11.65 10.87
C TYR A 495 24.34 -13.01 10.70
N ILE A 496 23.93 -14.02 11.46
CA ILE A 496 24.35 -15.42 11.21
C ILE A 496 23.83 -15.94 9.87
N GLY A 497 24.50 -16.94 9.27
CA GLY A 497 24.20 -17.41 7.91
C GLY A 497 22.72 -17.76 7.66
N LYS A 498 22.05 -18.45 8.58
CA LYS A 498 20.60 -18.76 8.44
C LYS A 498 19.71 -17.52 8.42
N ASN A 499 20.06 -16.47 9.17
CA ASN A 499 19.32 -15.22 9.17
C ASN A 499 19.55 -14.46 7.87
N ILE A 500 20.77 -14.47 7.34
CA ILE A 500 21.07 -13.87 6.03
C ILE A 500 20.31 -14.57 4.93
N ALA A 501 20.30 -15.90 4.92
CA ALA A 501 19.52 -16.66 3.96
C ALA A 501 18.03 -16.29 4.04
N LEU A 502 17.48 -16.13 5.25
CA LEU A 502 16.12 -15.66 5.46
C LEU A 502 15.91 -14.24 4.93
N ARG A 503 16.81 -13.29 5.20
CA ARG A 503 16.72 -11.92 4.66
C ARG A 503 16.75 -11.88 3.15
N VAL A 504 17.56 -12.73 2.51
CA VAL A 504 17.58 -12.89 1.06
C VAL A 504 16.26 -13.47 0.54
N LEU A 505 15.68 -14.45 1.24
CA LEU A 505 14.36 -14.97 0.90
C LEU A 505 13.27 -13.88 1.00
N GLU A 506 13.35 -13.02 2.02
CA GLU A 506 12.41 -11.92 2.26
C GLU A 506 12.45 -10.83 1.18
N LEU A 507 13.59 -10.62 0.49
CA LEU A 507 13.64 -9.75 -0.70
C LEU A 507 12.54 -10.14 -1.71
N PHE A 508 12.31 -11.44 -1.89
CA PHE A 508 11.31 -11.96 -2.83
C PHE A 508 9.87 -11.96 -2.29
N VAL A 509 9.67 -11.65 -1.00
CA VAL A 509 8.34 -11.45 -0.40
C VAL A 509 7.79 -10.09 -0.78
N PHE A 510 8.64 -9.09 -1.04
CA PHE A 510 8.20 -7.76 -1.51
C PHE A 510 7.46 -7.80 -2.87
N GLN A 511 7.55 -8.88 -3.64
CA GLN A 511 6.72 -9.06 -4.84
C GLN A 511 5.23 -9.31 -4.52
N ASP A 512 4.93 -9.72 -3.30
CA ASP A 512 3.59 -10.05 -2.81
C ASP A 512 3.10 -9.04 -1.76
N ILE A 513 4.05 -8.49 -0.97
CA ILE A 513 3.80 -7.59 0.16
C ILE A 513 4.82 -6.44 0.08
N ASN A 514 4.56 -5.44 -0.77
CA ASN A 514 5.54 -4.40 -1.13
C ASN A 514 5.57 -3.18 -0.19
N TYR A 515 5.23 -3.39 1.08
CA TYR A 515 5.28 -2.37 2.14
C TYR A 515 6.16 -2.85 3.30
N SER A 516 6.36 -2.01 4.32
CA SER A 516 7.29 -2.24 5.43
C SER A 516 7.22 -3.66 6.02
N ASP A 517 8.39 -4.29 6.21
CA ASP A 517 8.50 -5.62 6.81
C ASP A 517 8.06 -5.66 8.28
N ASP A 518 8.01 -4.49 8.94
CA ASP A 518 7.48 -4.36 10.30
C ASP A 518 5.95 -4.54 10.37
N VAL A 519 5.24 -4.31 9.26
CA VAL A 519 3.77 -4.43 9.16
C VAL A 519 3.33 -5.84 8.74
N TRP A 520 4.22 -6.60 8.07
CA TRP A 520 3.90 -7.95 7.58
C TRP A 520 3.34 -8.89 8.65
N PRO A 521 3.88 -8.94 9.89
CA PRO A 521 3.37 -9.82 10.94
C PRO A 521 1.89 -9.58 11.24
N ASP A 522 1.52 -8.33 11.53
CA ASP A 522 0.14 -7.94 11.86
C ASP A 522 -0.79 -8.13 10.67
N TYR A 523 -0.32 -7.82 9.44
CA TYR A 523 -1.09 -8.03 8.22
C TYR A 523 -1.41 -9.50 7.98
N ILE A 524 -0.40 -10.38 8.04
CA ILE A 524 -0.58 -11.82 7.79
C ILE A 524 -1.45 -12.46 8.89
N ILE A 525 -1.28 -12.07 10.15
CA ILE A 525 -2.14 -12.54 11.26
C ILE A 525 -3.59 -12.11 11.04
N SER A 526 -3.80 -10.87 10.62
CA SER A 526 -5.13 -10.31 10.35
C SER A 526 -5.83 -10.98 9.16
N LEU A 527 -5.10 -11.30 8.09
CA LEU A 527 -5.63 -12.09 6.97
C LEU A 527 -6.15 -13.47 7.39
N ASN A 528 -5.57 -14.05 8.46
CA ASN A 528 -5.91 -15.37 8.98
C ASN A 528 -6.72 -15.31 10.30
N ARG A 529 -7.30 -14.14 10.63
CA ARG A 529 -7.99 -13.87 11.90
C ARG A 529 -9.04 -14.92 12.26
N GLU A 530 -9.94 -15.25 11.33
CA GLU A 530 -11.05 -16.18 11.60
C GLU A 530 -10.56 -17.61 11.84
N GLN A 531 -9.58 -18.07 11.06
CA GLN A 531 -8.95 -19.37 11.27
C GLN A 531 -8.27 -19.41 12.64
N LEU A 532 -7.47 -18.38 12.95
CA LEU A 532 -6.73 -18.30 14.19
C LEU A 532 -7.66 -18.30 15.41
N LYS A 533 -8.71 -17.48 15.42
CA LYS A 533 -9.71 -17.49 16.51
C LYS A 533 -10.38 -18.84 16.65
N GLY A 534 -10.72 -19.50 15.54
CA GLY A 534 -11.26 -20.86 15.55
C GLY A 534 -10.31 -21.89 16.16
N GLU A 535 -9.01 -21.78 15.88
CA GLU A 535 -7.98 -22.63 16.48
C GLU A 535 -7.82 -22.36 17.98
N MET A 536 -7.76 -21.08 18.39
CA MET A 536 -7.54 -20.68 19.79
C MET A 536 -8.72 -20.99 20.71
N LYS A 537 -9.95 -21.08 20.19
CA LYS A 537 -11.12 -21.54 20.94
C LYS A 537 -10.91 -22.92 21.57
N LYS A 538 -10.12 -23.80 20.93
CA LYS A 538 -9.79 -25.14 21.46
C LYS A 538 -9.01 -25.08 22.78
N PHE A 539 -8.36 -23.95 23.05
CA PHE A 539 -7.58 -23.69 24.26
C PHE A 539 -8.30 -22.74 25.22
N ASN A 540 -9.59 -22.44 24.98
CA ASN A 540 -10.36 -21.45 25.73
C ASN A 540 -9.73 -20.03 25.73
N ILE A 541 -9.06 -19.67 24.63
CA ILE A 541 -8.39 -18.39 24.46
C ILE A 541 -9.22 -17.50 23.52
N THR A 542 -9.49 -16.28 23.98
CA THR A 542 -10.12 -15.23 23.17
C THR A 542 -9.08 -14.17 22.84
N ILE A 543 -8.81 -13.97 21.55
CA ILE A 543 -7.91 -12.90 21.08
C ILE A 543 -8.75 -11.64 20.83
N PRO A 544 -8.41 -10.49 21.45
CA PRO A 544 -9.15 -9.23 21.24
C PRO A 544 -9.09 -8.72 19.80
N GLU A 545 -10.19 -8.12 19.30
CA GLU A 545 -10.25 -7.58 17.92
C GLU A 545 -9.18 -6.54 17.63
N LYS A 546 -8.84 -5.68 18.59
CA LYS A 546 -7.82 -4.63 18.47
C LYS A 546 -6.41 -5.11 18.11
N LYS A 547 -6.18 -6.43 18.08
CA LYS A 547 -4.93 -7.07 17.65
C LYS A 547 -4.90 -7.37 16.15
N PHE A 548 -5.99 -7.12 15.44
CA PHE A 548 -6.14 -7.40 14.02
C PHE A 548 -6.56 -6.13 13.29
N TYR A 549 -6.07 -5.97 12.07
CA TYR A 549 -6.64 -5.01 11.15
C TYR A 549 -8.10 -5.40 10.89
N SER A 550 -8.94 -4.38 10.83
CA SER A 550 -10.28 -4.48 10.27
C SER A 550 -10.21 -4.88 8.79
N VAL A 551 -11.36 -5.28 8.23
CA VAL A 551 -11.39 -5.70 6.83
C VAL A 551 -11.17 -4.50 5.92
N GLU A 552 -11.68 -3.34 6.34
CA GLU A 552 -11.50 -2.05 5.72
C GLU A 552 -10.02 -1.69 5.64
N GLU A 553 -9.29 -1.79 6.76
CA GLU A 553 -7.85 -1.53 6.80
C GLU A 553 -7.06 -2.50 5.92
N LEU A 554 -7.39 -3.80 5.93
CA LEU A 554 -6.73 -4.78 5.05
C LEU A 554 -6.90 -4.44 3.57
N LEU A 555 -8.09 -4.00 3.17
CA LEU A 555 -8.35 -3.55 1.80
C LEU A 555 -7.60 -2.24 1.51
N GLN A 556 -7.61 -1.28 2.43
CA GLN A 556 -6.89 -0.01 2.29
C GLN A 556 -5.37 -0.23 2.18
N ILE A 557 -4.77 -1.12 2.98
CA ILE A 557 -3.35 -1.52 2.85
C ILE A 557 -3.11 -2.10 1.46
N MET A 558 -3.93 -3.06 1.05
CA MET A 558 -3.75 -3.74 -0.23
C MET A 558 -3.87 -2.76 -1.40
N ILE A 559 -4.86 -1.89 -1.41
CA ILE A 559 -5.07 -0.97 -2.53
C ILE A 559 -4.04 0.17 -2.47
N THR A 560 -3.82 0.79 -1.30
CA THR A 560 -2.88 1.91 -1.15
C THR A 560 -1.46 1.49 -1.52
N TYR A 561 -1.02 0.29 -1.15
CA TYR A 561 0.39 -0.09 -1.31
C TYR A 561 0.64 -1.07 -2.44
N ASN A 562 -0.30 -1.98 -2.76
CA ASN A 562 -0.11 -2.91 -3.89
C ASN A 562 -0.69 -2.37 -5.22
N ILE A 563 -1.84 -1.66 -5.20
CA ILE A 563 -2.61 -1.27 -6.40
C ILE A 563 -2.69 0.26 -6.49
N HIS A 564 -1.56 0.91 -6.79
CA HIS A 564 -1.45 2.36 -6.78
C HIS A 564 -2.26 3.04 -7.91
N SER A 565 -3.34 3.76 -7.60
CA SER A 565 -4.02 4.67 -8.53
C SER A 565 -4.26 6.03 -7.88
N PHE A 566 -3.25 6.92 -7.92
CA PHE A 566 -3.33 8.23 -7.25
C PHE A 566 -3.56 9.41 -8.19
N SER A 567 -3.76 9.16 -9.49
CA SER A 567 -4.01 10.23 -10.48
C SER A 567 -5.11 11.19 -10.02
N ASP A 568 -6.22 10.63 -9.51
CA ASP A 568 -7.40 11.38 -9.09
C ASP A 568 -7.40 11.82 -7.61
N GLN A 569 -6.33 11.55 -6.85
CA GLN A 569 -6.25 11.98 -5.44
C GLN A 569 -5.79 13.43 -5.31
N PRO A 570 -6.13 14.18 -4.25
CA PRO A 570 -5.49 15.47 -3.99
C PRO A 570 -3.99 15.30 -3.71
N PHE A 571 -3.23 16.37 -3.92
CA PHE A 571 -1.87 16.48 -3.41
C PHE A 571 -1.88 16.49 -1.87
N PHE A 572 -0.79 16.02 -1.27
CA PHE A 572 -0.59 16.05 0.18
C PHE A 572 -0.80 17.45 0.76
N GLU A 573 -0.34 18.47 0.04
CA GLU A 573 -0.46 19.86 0.41
C GLU A 573 -1.93 20.33 0.47
N GLU A 574 -2.75 19.89 -0.48
CA GLU A 574 -4.19 20.15 -0.48
C GLU A 574 -4.88 19.40 0.66
N TRP A 575 -4.50 18.14 0.87
CA TRP A 575 -5.01 17.31 1.97
C TRP A 575 -4.73 17.93 3.34
N LEU A 576 -3.51 18.44 3.58
CA LEU A 576 -3.19 19.14 4.83
C LEU A 576 -4.14 20.31 5.08
N ILE A 577 -4.50 21.07 4.04
CA ILE A 577 -5.38 22.23 4.18
C ILE A 577 -6.81 21.77 4.45
N TYR A 578 -7.38 20.97 3.54
CA TYR A 578 -8.80 20.62 3.58
C TYR A 578 -9.17 19.62 4.67
N GLU A 579 -8.26 18.72 5.03
CA GLU A 579 -8.57 17.60 5.90
C GLU A 579 -8.04 17.80 7.32
N ILE A 580 -7.11 18.74 7.53
CA ILE A 580 -6.48 18.96 8.84
C ILE A 580 -6.66 20.42 9.28
N ILE A 581 -6.13 21.38 8.52
CA ILE A 581 -6.06 22.77 8.94
C ILE A 581 -7.46 23.38 9.05
N ILE A 582 -8.30 23.24 8.01
CA ILE A 582 -9.64 23.81 7.98
C ILE A 582 -10.52 23.23 9.10
N PRO A 583 -10.68 21.89 9.24
CA PRO A 583 -11.52 21.33 10.30
C PRO A 583 -11.10 21.75 11.71
N LEU A 584 -9.78 21.77 11.98
CA LEU A 584 -9.28 22.19 13.28
C LEU A 584 -9.43 23.69 13.51
N ASN A 585 -9.17 24.53 12.51
CA ASN A 585 -9.38 25.96 12.61
C ASN A 585 -10.86 26.28 12.85
N ASN A 586 -11.78 25.62 12.13
CA ASN A 586 -13.21 25.81 12.32
C ASN A 586 -13.64 25.47 13.75
N LEU A 587 -13.19 24.34 14.30
CA LEU A 587 -13.47 24.00 15.70
C LEU A 587 -12.94 25.07 16.67
N ILE A 588 -11.72 25.57 16.43
CA ILE A 588 -11.11 26.61 17.27
C ILE A 588 -11.94 27.90 17.26
N GLN A 589 -12.34 28.35 16.06
CA GLN A 589 -13.11 29.58 15.89
C GLN A 589 -14.56 29.43 16.35
N ASP A 590 -15.21 28.31 16.09
CA ASP A 590 -16.59 28.04 16.52
C ASP A 590 -16.71 28.14 18.04
N VAL A 591 -15.74 27.57 18.78
CA VAL A 591 -15.71 27.69 20.25
C VAL A 591 -15.37 29.12 20.68
N ARG A 592 -14.39 29.78 20.04
CA ARG A 592 -14.01 31.17 20.36
C ARG A 592 -15.19 32.12 20.18
N ASN A 593 -15.91 32.01 19.07
CA ASN A 593 -17.02 32.89 18.69
C ASN A 593 -18.31 32.58 19.47
N SER A 594 -18.46 31.35 19.95
CA SER A 594 -19.64 30.95 20.75
C SER A 594 -19.54 31.32 22.22
N VAL A 595 -18.35 31.67 22.73
CA VAL A 595 -18.12 31.95 24.15
C VAL A 595 -17.82 33.42 24.37
N LYS A 596 -18.60 34.10 25.23
CA LYS A 596 -18.42 35.54 25.54
C LYS A 596 -17.03 35.90 26.09
N ASP A 597 -16.39 34.95 26.77
CA ASP A 597 -15.08 35.09 27.38
C ASP A 597 -14.30 33.78 27.18
N PRO A 598 -13.46 33.68 26.12
CA PRO A 598 -12.67 32.49 25.84
C PRO A 598 -11.64 32.11 26.91
N GLU A 599 -11.31 33.02 27.85
CA GLU A 599 -10.45 32.70 29.00
C GLU A 599 -11.22 31.92 30.08
N ASN A 600 -12.56 31.94 30.03
CA ASN A 600 -13.42 31.20 30.94
C ASN A 600 -13.49 29.72 30.54
N GLU A 601 -12.55 28.94 31.06
CA GLU A 601 -12.46 27.49 30.88
C GLU A 601 -13.78 26.73 31.11
N ILE A 602 -14.64 27.20 32.04
CA ILE A 602 -15.91 26.53 32.32
C ILE A 602 -16.85 26.67 31.12
N LYS A 603 -16.96 27.87 30.55
CA LYS A 603 -17.81 28.10 29.36
C LYS A 603 -17.25 27.42 28.12
N VAL A 604 -15.92 27.40 27.96
CA VAL A 604 -15.26 26.66 26.88
C VAL A 604 -15.51 25.16 27.03
N TYR A 605 -15.38 24.62 28.23
CA TYR A 605 -15.71 23.23 28.54
C TYR A 605 -17.16 22.88 28.20
N GLU A 606 -18.11 23.74 28.57
CA GLU A 606 -19.54 23.56 28.27
C GLU A 606 -19.77 23.53 26.76
N LYS A 607 -19.16 24.45 26.00
CA LYS A 607 -19.30 24.49 24.54
C LYS A 607 -18.64 23.31 23.84
N LEU A 608 -17.44 22.92 24.25
CA LEU A 608 -16.78 21.71 23.76
C LEU A 608 -17.63 20.46 24.04
N SER A 609 -18.23 20.39 25.23
CA SER A 609 -19.12 19.31 25.60
C SER A 609 -20.37 19.28 24.72
N GLU A 610 -20.96 20.43 24.41
CA GLU A 610 -22.09 20.54 23.48
C GLU A 610 -21.74 19.98 22.09
N ILE A 611 -20.58 20.36 21.54
CA ILE A 611 -20.13 19.93 20.21
C ILE A 611 -19.80 18.44 20.19
N LEU A 612 -19.02 17.95 21.16
CA LEU A 612 -18.47 16.60 21.14
C LEU A 612 -19.42 15.54 21.72
N LEU A 613 -20.38 15.91 22.56
CA LEU A 613 -21.37 15.00 23.17
C LEU A 613 -22.73 14.99 22.48
N LEU A 614 -22.90 15.76 21.41
CA LEU A 614 -24.16 15.82 20.66
C LEU A 614 -24.65 14.40 20.31
N ASP A 615 -25.88 14.06 20.67
CA ASP A 615 -26.51 12.75 20.40
C ASP A 615 -25.79 11.52 21.00
N ILE A 616 -24.97 11.69 22.05
CA ILE A 616 -24.36 10.57 22.79
C ILE A 616 -25.16 10.25 24.05
N GLU A 617 -25.65 9.01 24.16
CA GLU A 617 -26.38 8.53 25.34
C GLU A 617 -25.53 7.62 26.26
N ASP A 618 -24.44 7.03 25.77
CA ASP A 618 -23.62 6.10 26.56
C ASP A 618 -22.81 6.84 27.65
N GLU A 619 -23.15 6.57 28.92
CA GLU A 619 -22.52 7.20 30.09
C GLU A 619 -20.99 7.07 30.16
N LYS A 620 -20.42 5.96 29.67
CA LYS A 620 -18.97 5.76 29.66
C LYS A 620 -18.33 6.64 28.60
N ILE A 621 -18.94 6.75 27.42
CA ILE A 621 -18.48 7.64 26.36
C ILE A 621 -18.57 9.09 26.82
N ILE A 622 -19.69 9.47 27.42
CA ILE A 622 -19.90 10.81 27.98
C ILE A 622 -18.81 11.14 29.00
N LYS A 623 -18.48 10.21 29.90
CA LYS A 623 -17.42 10.42 30.90
C LYS A 623 -16.05 10.63 30.27
N ASP A 624 -15.68 9.78 29.30
CA ASP A 624 -14.41 9.88 28.57
C ASP A 624 -14.31 11.23 27.84
N PHE A 625 -15.39 11.66 27.18
CA PHE A 625 -15.41 12.90 26.40
C PHE A 625 -15.47 14.15 27.28
N LYS A 626 -16.15 14.11 28.42
CA LYS A 626 -16.08 15.19 29.43
C LYS A 626 -14.66 15.37 29.95
N PHE A 627 -13.94 14.27 30.20
CA PHE A 627 -12.52 14.33 30.55
C PHE A 627 -11.69 15.02 29.44
N LEU A 628 -11.93 14.71 28.16
CA LEU A 628 -11.25 15.38 27.05
C LEU A 628 -11.56 16.88 27.01
N CYS A 629 -12.85 17.25 27.09
CA CYS A 629 -13.27 18.65 27.09
C CYS A 629 -12.59 19.45 28.22
N GLN A 630 -12.44 18.85 29.40
CA GLN A 630 -11.70 19.46 30.53
C GLN A 630 -10.22 19.66 30.23
N ASN A 631 -9.58 18.70 29.54
CA ASN A 631 -8.18 18.83 29.16
C ASN A 631 -7.96 19.83 28.01
N PHE A 632 -8.96 20.02 27.14
CA PHE A 632 -8.86 20.92 25.99
C PHE A 632 -9.24 22.35 26.31
N ALA A 633 -10.16 22.58 27.26
CA ALA A 633 -10.60 23.92 27.62
C ALA A 633 -9.48 24.94 27.92
N PRO A 634 -8.35 24.57 28.57
CA PRO A 634 -7.24 25.48 28.80
C PRO A 634 -6.55 26.01 27.54
N PHE A 635 -6.73 25.37 26.38
CA PHE A 635 -6.15 25.84 25.12
C PHE A 635 -6.60 27.27 24.78
N TRP A 636 -7.90 27.57 24.95
CA TRP A 636 -8.47 28.87 24.56
C TRP A 636 -8.00 30.06 25.43
N LYS A 637 -7.41 29.81 26.60
CA LYS A 637 -6.78 30.86 27.42
C LYS A 637 -5.53 31.46 26.78
N ASN A 638 -4.84 30.69 25.94
CA ASN A 638 -3.55 31.08 25.35
C ASN A 638 -3.67 31.35 23.84
N LEU A 639 -4.90 31.50 23.32
CA LEU A 639 -5.12 31.84 21.91
C LEU A 639 -4.70 33.29 21.65
N ASP A 640 -3.78 33.46 20.72
CA ASP A 640 -3.45 34.77 20.14
C ASP A 640 -4.59 35.31 19.24
#